data_AF-A0A933CDI8-F1
#
_entry.id   AF-A0A933CDI8-F1
#
_cell.length_a   1.000
_cell.length_b   1.000
_cell.length_c   1.000
_cell.angle_alpha   90.00
_cell.angle_beta   90.00
_cell.angle_gamma   90.00
#
_symmetry.space_group_name_H-M   'P 1'
#
loop_
_entity.id
_entity.type
_entity.pdbx_description
1 polymer ?
#
loop_
_entity_poly.entity_id
_entity_poly.type
_entity_poly.pdbx_seq_one_letter_code
_entity_poly.pdbx_strand_id
1 'polypeptide(L)'
;MSRMTNRLRKPLSLAVAAALVAALPGPCAARAAAQGLASPRTAAPAVFSLAPLEAPAGGLLSQIPAAAPWAAPAAGLAAALAPSPAAHEPAFVLPAPAAPASPASLESGALAALDAGASELERRGASGTWSTLASVFAGARLPRDAPVAGDAERIERAPGLAAAPAPSSLAELEAAAGDASRALAERRDAVGAIERRGGEEARAALRRVAEANPEGGAEDYEVHRSGLRALKRSFGELRSLRPVTRAHADAILGRLAGDKPELYVTDYDDTLAPFMTPLSREAAAGLKAAADAGVETVILTDRQAVDDPATPADESIARSLQAMTPAEKALLTVLTDRGTRLHFVKDGELVLAHNERLAWSDGEKAAIAKGARAVSRAHGDQEYQGRLEAYSSYGYVKFLPFSASKERVDDAAALLRAALLERGMTLEVSGRIPSAKGAPPYVVVSKLDKSGGVRAVRANRRALEQMRDLLRLGLPARWAERAWRLLRRLPPRPIPAATTLVVGDQFHAAHNADVGLAKGAPGALALAVGGSADPDVENVFVWPVRGEAASLEIQAALAKKVPSGFDTKAAAGLLFARTVSIAGFIMTSLAYPYVAVPIVGWAGLGALLALGPLGAIATGPLNGLIVDRLSPRNAMLVNTLIKAVFALELPIFAALDIMNFWTLLLGAIGNGWLLSSIMTTESAFIQRMAGKFLAPFTGVAWISYLATQVALNLLLGIGSVIDAWHLAGHTFRPFLLSSFLHAVVILPAIWLTIPNVSPLPKTLAALKRRLARARGESPALREELDKRSRALREQAPKEAAAARAAEAELAALAVRSGGSWSERRVRRARVRFLKTELASRREAYLAAQAELDPSQRSALRAFKREAALDFLKDSWLEAALLAAAVASYPLLGSPIAIAAALLFWISRTASFRTLWSGQNRRPSPEELALEGRIRANEAERERLASGKPGGWQERSAALAAENASLRRELGARKRMLGAAMLYAALGALLLYPLQYFAIPRLAETLAGEAGKRLLAGQFLGALFFGNMIANAAQIDLPELRLPLIGRVSWSLAVRALVLALAAAWVATSLAPGGVAAAAGAVLLAAGLMAAASRLTDRGWIQLLGAGFAAIWLPVAVMSAPALLPFSAPAAMMIALLFIGMFYGPASVALGSYFGANARQSDVGSSLGVQASFINGAISMGYALLSFAAGLFTPVFPATLAAIGAANLLGGLVFWRAPKRLPGLPPDLTR
;
A
#
# COMPACT_ATOMS: atom_id res chain seq x y z
N MET A 1 19.05 5.09 22.45
CA MET A 1 18.51 6.05 21.45
C MET A 1 18.73 7.51 21.85
N SER A 2 18.23 8.00 23.01
CA SER A 2 18.40 9.40 23.46
C SER A 2 19.86 9.93 23.48
N ARG A 3 20.84 9.10 23.91
CA ARG A 3 22.27 9.47 23.88
C ARG A 3 22.88 9.55 22.47
N MET A 4 22.27 8.87 21.49
CA MET A 4 22.75 8.83 20.10
C MET A 4 22.20 10.00 19.28
N THR A 5 20.95 10.41 19.53
CA THR A 5 20.35 11.65 18.99
C THR A 5 21.12 12.90 19.42
N ASN A 6 21.62 12.94 20.67
CA ASN A 6 22.44 14.06 21.13
C ASN A 6 23.86 14.10 20.52
N ARG A 7 24.44 12.95 20.17
CA ARG A 7 25.78 12.89 19.53
C ARG A 7 25.75 13.21 18.04
N LEU A 8 24.64 12.92 17.33
CA LEU A 8 24.49 13.22 15.91
C LEU A 8 23.99 14.64 15.63
N ARG A 9 23.33 15.30 16.59
CA ARG A 9 22.79 16.66 16.42
C ARG A 9 23.87 17.68 16.08
N LYS A 10 24.98 17.71 16.82
CA LYS A 10 26.08 18.68 16.65
C LYS A 10 26.80 18.59 15.30
N PRO A 11 27.28 17.43 14.82
CA PRO A 11 27.94 17.36 13.51
C PRO A 11 26.97 17.61 12.35
N LEU A 12 25.69 17.21 12.48
CA LEU A 12 24.67 17.46 11.45
C LEU A 12 24.31 18.96 11.38
N SER A 13 24.16 19.63 12.52
CA SER A 13 23.93 21.08 12.56
C SER A 13 25.14 21.86 12.06
N LEU A 14 26.37 21.40 12.32
CA LEU A 14 27.61 22.00 11.80
C LEU A 14 27.75 21.82 10.29
N ALA A 15 27.42 20.63 9.75
CA ALA A 15 27.44 20.39 8.30
C ALA A 15 26.36 21.21 7.56
N VAL A 16 25.16 21.33 8.14
CA VAL A 16 24.07 22.15 7.59
C VAL A 16 24.41 23.64 7.70
N ALA A 17 24.99 24.09 8.80
CA ALA A 17 25.45 25.47 8.96
C ALA A 17 26.61 25.80 8.01
N ALA A 18 27.58 24.90 7.81
CA ALA A 18 28.68 25.10 6.87
C ALA A 18 28.20 25.13 5.41
N ALA A 19 27.22 24.30 5.05
CA ALA A 19 26.60 24.33 3.72
C ALA A 19 25.77 25.61 3.50
N LEU A 20 25.06 26.10 4.53
CA LEU A 20 24.35 27.38 4.49
C LEU A 20 25.31 28.58 4.41
N VAL A 21 26.41 28.57 5.17
CA VAL A 21 27.43 29.63 5.15
C VAL A 21 28.18 29.66 3.81
N ALA A 22 28.44 28.51 3.20
CA ALA A 22 29.03 28.43 1.86
C ALA A 22 28.06 28.82 0.72
N ALA A 23 26.75 28.80 0.98
CA ALA A 23 25.70 29.12 0.00
C ALA A 23 25.18 30.57 0.10
N LEU A 24 25.48 31.29 1.18
CA LEU A 24 25.07 32.69 1.34
C LEU A 24 26.05 33.62 0.58
N PRO A 25 25.56 34.54 -0.27
CA PRO A 25 26.40 35.61 -0.79
C PRO A 25 26.79 36.52 0.38
N GLY A 26 28.08 36.87 0.50
CA GLY A 26 28.57 37.76 1.54
C GLY A 26 27.82 39.11 1.53
N PRO A 27 27.74 39.82 2.68
CA PRO A 27 26.93 41.03 2.86
C PRO A 27 27.28 42.21 1.94
N CYS A 28 28.34 42.12 1.13
CA CYS A 28 28.66 43.11 0.10
C CYS A 28 27.84 42.95 -1.20
N ALA A 29 27.30 41.77 -1.51
CA ALA A 29 26.56 41.55 -2.77
C ALA A 29 25.15 42.17 -2.78
N ALA A 30 24.50 42.28 -1.62
CA ALA A 30 23.18 42.91 -1.49
C ALA A 30 23.22 44.45 -1.62
N ARG A 31 24.40 45.07 -1.45
CA ARG A 31 24.60 46.52 -1.64
C ARG A 31 24.96 46.90 -3.08
N ALA A 32 25.58 46.00 -3.84
CA ALA A 32 25.93 46.24 -5.25
C ALA A 32 24.71 46.25 -6.19
N ALA A 33 23.64 45.52 -5.85
CA ALA A 33 22.39 45.51 -6.63
C ALA A 33 21.56 46.82 -6.50
N ALA A 34 21.90 47.70 -5.55
CA ALA A 34 21.16 48.95 -5.29
C ALA A 34 21.91 50.23 -5.72
N GLN A 35 23.15 50.16 -6.24
CA GLN A 35 23.97 51.36 -6.53
C GLN A 35 24.70 51.35 -7.89
N GLY A 36 24.23 50.57 -8.87
CA GLY A 36 24.84 50.48 -10.21
C GLY A 36 24.22 51.37 -11.29
N LEU A 37 24.08 52.68 -11.06
CA LEU A 37 23.81 53.68 -12.11
C LEU A 37 24.76 54.87 -11.93
N ALA A 38 26.02 54.66 -12.27
CA ALA A 38 26.98 55.72 -12.54
C ALA A 38 27.91 55.25 -13.66
N SER A 39 27.84 55.92 -14.81
CA SER A 39 28.78 55.73 -15.91
C SER A 39 30.19 56.12 -15.48
N PRO A 40 31.22 55.48 -16.04
CA PRO A 40 32.42 56.23 -16.37
C PRO A 40 32.85 56.10 -17.84
N ARG A 41 33.51 57.19 -18.23
CA ARG A 41 34.04 57.60 -19.51
C ARG A 41 35.13 56.67 -20.07
N THR A 42 35.07 56.51 -21.39
CA THR A 42 36.16 56.46 -22.41
C THR A 42 37.58 56.08 -21.98
N ALA A 43 38.10 54.99 -22.56
CA ALA A 43 39.45 54.93 -23.12
C ALA A 43 39.52 53.83 -24.21
N ALA A 44 39.98 54.21 -25.40
CA ALA A 44 40.48 53.34 -26.47
C ALA A 44 41.87 53.90 -26.87
N PRO A 45 42.69 53.25 -27.72
CA PRO A 45 42.57 51.93 -28.36
C PRO A 45 43.87 51.07 -28.29
N ALA A 46 43.80 49.83 -28.76
CA ALA A 46 44.94 49.20 -29.44
C ALA A 46 44.43 48.33 -30.60
N VAL A 47 44.98 48.64 -31.77
CA VAL A 47 44.69 48.14 -33.11
C VAL A 47 45.35 46.78 -33.32
N PHE A 48 44.66 45.82 -33.94
CA PHE A 48 45.26 44.99 -35.00
C PHE A 48 44.16 44.57 -35.99
N SER A 49 44.40 45.00 -37.24
CA SER A 49 43.63 44.72 -38.44
C SER A 49 44.08 43.40 -39.05
N LEU A 50 43.17 42.64 -39.66
CA LEU A 50 43.40 42.03 -40.98
C LEU A 50 42.06 41.74 -41.70
N ALA A 51 42.07 42.14 -42.97
CA ALA A 51 41.06 42.28 -44.01
C ALA A 51 40.35 40.97 -44.50
N PRO A 52 39.33 41.08 -45.39
CA PRO A 52 38.13 40.23 -45.43
C PRO A 52 38.05 39.28 -46.64
N LEU A 53 36.97 38.50 -46.71
CA LEU A 53 36.49 37.86 -47.94
C LEU A 53 34.99 38.11 -48.14
N GLU A 54 34.66 38.32 -49.41
CA GLU A 54 33.56 39.12 -49.95
C GLU A 54 32.17 38.46 -49.95
N ALA A 55 31.16 39.32 -50.12
CA ALA A 55 29.72 39.11 -50.25
C ALA A 55 29.31 38.45 -51.61
N PRO A 56 28.01 38.30 -51.99
CA PRO A 56 26.96 39.35 -52.13
C PRO A 56 25.61 38.96 -51.45
N ALA A 57 24.76 39.85 -50.92
CA ALA A 57 24.09 41.08 -51.35
C ALA A 57 22.60 40.88 -51.73
N GLY A 58 21.73 41.76 -51.18
CA GLY A 58 20.28 41.93 -51.43
C GLY A 58 19.50 41.99 -50.10
N GLY A 59 19.20 43.14 -49.47
CA GLY A 59 18.34 44.27 -49.89
C GLY A 59 16.91 44.01 -49.35
N LEU A 60 16.17 44.87 -48.63
CA LEU A 60 16.15 46.32 -48.40
C LEU A 60 15.28 46.66 -47.15
N LEU A 61 15.55 47.85 -46.60
CA LEU A 61 14.88 48.69 -45.56
C LEU A 61 13.32 48.72 -45.61
N SER A 62 12.52 49.05 -44.58
CA SER A 62 12.56 50.16 -43.61
C SER A 62 11.37 50.07 -42.61
N GLN A 63 11.47 50.84 -41.51
CA GLN A 63 10.41 51.39 -40.63
C GLN A 63 10.37 50.87 -39.19
N ILE A 64 11.06 51.61 -38.30
CA ILE A 64 10.89 51.60 -36.84
C ILE A 64 10.51 53.04 -36.44
N PRO A 65 9.37 53.28 -35.77
CA PRO A 65 9.21 54.50 -35.00
C PRO A 65 9.69 54.28 -33.56
N ALA A 66 10.46 55.26 -33.09
CA ALA A 66 10.89 55.42 -31.72
C ALA A 66 9.70 55.75 -30.81
N ALA A 67 9.66 55.14 -29.61
CA ALA A 67 8.77 55.55 -28.53
C ALA A 67 9.60 55.98 -27.31
N ALA A 68 9.34 57.21 -26.89
CA ALA A 68 9.98 57.97 -25.82
C ALA A 68 9.64 57.42 -24.41
N PRO A 69 10.38 57.85 -23.36
CA PRO A 69 10.21 57.34 -22.01
C PRO A 69 9.09 58.10 -21.28
N TRP A 70 8.18 57.39 -20.62
CA TRP A 70 7.23 58.00 -19.70
C TRP A 70 7.73 57.90 -18.26
N ALA A 71 8.14 59.06 -17.77
CA ALA A 71 8.35 59.36 -16.36
C ALA A 71 7.02 59.29 -15.60
N ALA A 72 7.09 58.81 -14.36
CA ALA A 72 6.00 58.91 -13.39
C ALA A 72 5.72 60.39 -13.03
N PRO A 73 4.52 60.68 -12.53
CA PRO A 73 4.46 61.50 -11.33
C PRO A 73 3.58 60.87 -10.25
N ALA A 74 4.09 60.97 -9.03
CA ALA A 74 3.33 60.84 -7.79
C ALA A 74 2.98 62.25 -7.27
N ALA A 75 1.87 62.32 -6.53
CA ALA A 75 1.44 63.33 -5.55
C ALA A 75 0.36 64.37 -5.95
N GLY A 76 -0.67 64.47 -5.09
CA GLY A 76 -1.47 65.70 -4.84
C GLY A 76 -2.97 65.63 -5.22
N LEU A 77 -3.86 64.98 -4.45
CA LEU A 77 -4.68 65.49 -3.31
C LEU A 77 -5.79 66.51 -3.64
N ALA A 78 -7.01 66.15 -3.18
CA ALA A 78 -8.16 66.97 -2.78
C ALA A 78 -8.99 67.73 -3.84
N ALA A 79 -10.24 67.30 -4.05
CA ALA A 79 -11.45 68.06 -3.66
C ALA A 79 -12.71 67.40 -4.25
N ALA A 80 -13.59 66.86 -3.39
CA ALA A 80 -15.06 66.95 -3.46
C ALA A 80 -15.72 65.91 -2.52
N LEU A 81 -15.71 66.22 -1.22
CA LEU A 81 -16.87 66.01 -0.34
C LEU A 81 -17.89 67.10 -0.77
N ALA A 82 -19.22 66.94 -0.85
CA ALA A 82 -20.15 66.23 0.01
C ALA A 82 -21.53 66.06 -0.73
N PRO A 83 -22.68 65.84 -0.06
CA PRO A 83 -23.38 64.56 -0.02
C PRO A 83 -24.77 64.60 -0.70
N SER A 84 -25.38 63.43 -0.92
CA SER A 84 -26.85 63.36 -1.05
C SER A 84 -27.39 62.10 -0.36
N PRO A 85 -28.47 62.22 0.44
CA PRO A 85 -28.92 61.19 1.36
C PRO A 85 -30.01 60.29 0.73
N ALA A 86 -30.30 59.22 1.46
CA ALA A 86 -31.52 58.40 1.42
C ALA A 86 -31.39 56.98 0.82
N ALA A 87 -31.61 56.05 1.75
CA ALA A 87 -32.42 54.84 1.66
C ALA A 87 -31.72 53.49 1.43
N HIS A 88 -31.80 52.71 2.53
CA HIS A 88 -31.75 51.26 2.68
C HIS A 88 -30.40 50.58 2.88
N GLU A 89 -30.09 50.37 4.17
CA GLU A 89 -29.31 49.21 4.63
C GLU A 89 -29.92 47.90 4.08
N PRO A 90 -29.06 46.96 3.68
CA PRO A 90 -29.21 45.64 4.26
C PRO A 90 -27.91 45.23 4.96
N ALA A 91 -28.06 44.86 6.23
CA ALA A 91 -27.04 44.27 7.06
C ALA A 91 -26.37 43.07 6.36
N PHE A 92 -25.05 43.11 6.24
CA PHE A 92 -24.23 41.98 5.79
C PHE A 92 -24.09 40.98 6.95
N VAL A 93 -25.04 40.04 7.02
CA VAL A 93 -25.04 38.90 7.95
C VAL A 93 -24.12 37.81 7.38
N LEU A 94 -23.10 37.41 8.14
CA LEU A 94 -22.28 36.22 7.87
C LEU A 94 -23.19 34.97 7.77
N PRO A 95 -23.03 34.07 6.78
CA PRO A 95 -23.78 32.83 6.78
C PRO A 95 -23.36 31.99 7.99
N ALA A 96 -24.32 31.74 8.88
CA ALA A 96 -24.20 30.75 9.94
C ALA A 96 -23.87 29.37 9.34
N PRO A 97 -23.10 28.52 10.05
CA PRO A 97 -22.85 27.15 9.61
C PRO A 97 -24.19 26.44 9.37
N ALA A 98 -24.31 25.75 8.24
CA ALA A 98 -25.50 25.00 7.88
C ALA A 98 -25.98 24.16 9.07
N ALA A 99 -27.22 24.40 9.52
CA ALA A 99 -27.85 23.62 10.56
C ALA A 99 -27.85 22.14 10.14
N PRO A 100 -27.64 21.19 11.07
CA PRO A 100 -27.85 19.78 10.77
C PRO A 100 -29.27 19.60 10.24
N ALA A 101 -29.42 18.82 9.18
CA ALA A 101 -30.70 18.50 8.56
C ALA A 101 -31.73 18.14 9.65
N SER A 102 -32.87 18.83 9.63
CA SER A 102 -33.99 18.58 10.55
C SER A 102 -34.36 17.08 10.51
N PRO A 103 -34.68 16.44 11.65
CA PRO A 103 -35.17 15.06 11.68
C PRO A 103 -36.29 14.80 10.66
N ALA A 104 -37.15 15.79 10.42
CA ALA A 104 -38.24 15.72 9.44
C ALA A 104 -37.77 15.61 7.97
N SER A 105 -36.58 16.11 7.63
CA SER A 105 -35.99 15.98 6.28
C SER A 105 -35.28 14.65 6.05
N LEU A 106 -34.81 14.01 7.13
CA LEU A 106 -34.32 12.63 7.10
C LEU A 106 -35.48 11.63 7.04
N GLU A 107 -36.57 11.96 7.71
CA GLU A 107 -37.82 11.18 7.69
C GLU A 107 -38.50 11.24 6.32
N SER A 108 -38.55 12.42 5.66
CA SER A 108 -39.08 12.53 4.29
C SER A 108 -38.19 11.86 3.24
N GLY A 109 -36.87 11.89 3.41
CA GLY A 109 -35.93 11.15 2.57
C GLY A 109 -36.02 9.62 2.76
N ALA A 110 -36.25 9.16 3.99
CA ALA A 110 -36.47 7.75 4.29
C ALA A 110 -37.82 7.25 3.78
N LEU A 111 -38.88 8.05 3.92
CA LEU A 111 -40.21 7.76 3.37
C LEU A 111 -40.18 7.75 1.83
N ALA A 112 -39.50 8.69 1.18
CA ALA A 112 -39.33 8.69 -0.28
C ALA A 112 -38.51 7.49 -0.78
N ALA A 113 -37.51 7.04 -0.02
CA ALA A 113 -36.75 5.82 -0.34
C ALA A 113 -37.57 4.54 -0.11
N LEU A 114 -38.44 4.52 0.90
CA LEU A 114 -39.38 3.43 1.16
C LEU A 114 -40.46 3.36 0.09
N ASP A 115 -41.04 4.49 -0.34
CA ASP A 115 -42.03 4.55 -1.43
C ASP A 115 -41.42 4.17 -2.77
N ALA A 116 -40.19 4.59 -3.05
CA ALA A 116 -39.45 4.16 -4.24
C ALA A 116 -39.14 2.66 -4.20
N GLY A 117 -38.80 2.12 -3.02
CA GLY A 117 -38.59 0.69 -2.80
C GLY A 117 -39.87 -0.14 -2.96
N ALA A 118 -41.00 0.34 -2.43
CA ALA A 118 -42.32 -0.26 -2.56
C ALA A 118 -42.80 -0.27 -4.02
N SER A 119 -42.61 0.85 -4.73
CA SER A 119 -42.95 0.96 -6.16
C SER A 119 -42.09 0.05 -7.06
N GLU A 120 -40.84 -0.21 -6.67
CA GLU A 120 -39.95 -1.16 -7.36
C GLU A 120 -40.28 -2.62 -7.00
N LEU A 121 -40.79 -2.87 -5.78
CA LEU A 121 -41.30 -4.15 -5.31
C LEU A 121 -42.59 -4.57 -6.02
N GLU A 122 -43.51 -3.64 -6.29
CA GLU A 122 -44.71 -3.91 -7.08
C GLU A 122 -44.38 -4.22 -8.55
N ARG A 123 -43.33 -3.60 -9.11
CA ARG A 123 -42.88 -3.84 -10.49
C ARG A 123 -42.08 -5.14 -10.68
N ARG A 124 -41.50 -5.70 -9.63
CA ARG A 124 -40.68 -6.92 -9.70
C ARG A 124 -41.39 -8.06 -8.99
N GLY A 125 -41.93 -9.02 -9.77
CA GLY A 125 -42.52 -10.25 -9.22
C GLY A 125 -41.57 -11.03 -8.29
N ALA A 126 -42.11 -12.03 -7.58
CA ALA A 126 -41.55 -12.66 -6.36
C ALA A 126 -40.03 -12.98 -6.32
N SER A 127 -39.38 -13.17 -7.47
CA SER A 127 -37.93 -13.43 -7.56
C SER A 127 -37.04 -12.17 -7.43
N GLY A 128 -37.58 -10.96 -7.64
CA GLY A 128 -36.85 -9.70 -7.49
C GLY A 128 -37.00 -9.05 -6.11
N THR A 129 -38.04 -9.45 -5.36
CA THR A 129 -38.48 -8.89 -4.08
C THR A 129 -37.36 -8.89 -3.02
N TRP A 130 -36.59 -9.98 -2.95
CA TRP A 130 -35.51 -10.10 -1.97
C TRP A 130 -34.29 -9.21 -2.31
N SER A 131 -33.94 -9.03 -3.58
CA SER A 131 -32.83 -8.13 -3.94
C SER A 131 -33.12 -6.67 -3.58
N THR A 132 -34.39 -6.26 -3.74
CA THR A 132 -34.87 -4.91 -3.42
C THR A 132 -34.96 -4.72 -1.91
N LEU A 133 -35.54 -5.68 -1.16
CA LEU A 133 -35.60 -5.64 0.30
C LEU A 133 -34.20 -5.64 0.94
N ALA A 134 -33.27 -6.46 0.44
CA ALA A 134 -31.90 -6.47 0.93
C ALA A 134 -31.19 -5.11 0.69
N SER A 135 -31.47 -4.45 -0.43
CA SER A 135 -30.91 -3.12 -0.71
C SER A 135 -31.48 -2.00 0.18
N VAL A 136 -32.76 -2.10 0.54
CA VAL A 136 -33.46 -1.13 1.40
C VAL A 136 -33.02 -1.27 2.86
N PHE A 137 -32.78 -2.49 3.34
CA PHE A 137 -32.45 -2.73 4.76
C PHE A 137 -30.96 -2.82 5.09
N ALA A 138 -30.07 -3.13 4.14
CA ALA A 138 -28.67 -3.46 4.44
C ALA A 138 -27.61 -2.41 4.06
N GLY A 139 -27.98 -1.25 3.51
CA GLY A 139 -27.07 -0.11 3.31
C GLY A 139 -25.68 -0.47 2.78
N ALA A 140 -25.59 -0.93 1.53
CA ALA A 140 -24.35 -1.09 0.73
C ALA A 140 -23.11 -1.74 1.41
N ARG A 141 -23.28 -2.67 2.36
CA ARG A 141 -22.19 -3.57 2.79
C ARG A 141 -22.73 -4.97 3.05
N LEU A 142 -22.49 -5.89 2.13
CA LEU A 142 -22.59 -7.33 2.40
C LEU A 142 -21.18 -7.92 2.57
N PRO A 143 -20.95 -8.80 3.56
CA PRO A 143 -19.75 -9.62 3.63
C PRO A 143 -19.75 -10.66 2.49
N ARG A 144 -18.56 -10.95 1.95
CA ARG A 144 -18.35 -11.74 0.73
C ARG A 144 -18.73 -13.23 0.81
N ASP A 145 -19.13 -13.73 1.98
CA ASP A 145 -19.23 -15.17 2.23
C ASP A 145 -20.61 -15.64 2.77
N ALA A 146 -21.68 -14.86 2.59
CA ALA A 146 -23.03 -15.36 2.90
C ALA A 146 -23.51 -16.32 1.79
N PRO A 147 -23.87 -17.58 2.09
CA PRO A 147 -24.45 -18.48 1.09
C PRO A 147 -25.77 -17.88 0.59
N VAL A 148 -25.90 -17.75 -0.74
CA VAL A 148 -27.12 -17.28 -1.39
C VAL A 148 -28.19 -18.34 -1.16
N ALA A 149 -29.23 -18.01 -0.39
CA ALA A 149 -30.33 -18.90 -0.03
C ALA A 149 -31.25 -19.32 -1.22
N GLY A 150 -30.79 -19.16 -2.47
CA GLY A 150 -31.54 -19.45 -3.70
C GLY A 150 -31.12 -20.72 -4.44
N ASP A 151 -30.06 -21.42 -4.01
CA ASP A 151 -29.54 -22.59 -4.73
C ASP A 151 -30.24 -23.91 -4.39
N ALA A 152 -31.11 -23.95 -3.37
CA ALA A 152 -31.83 -25.17 -3.00
C ALA A 152 -33.03 -25.48 -3.91
N GLU A 153 -33.67 -24.48 -4.52
CA GLU A 153 -34.92 -24.68 -5.28
C GLU A 153 -34.70 -24.85 -6.80
N ARG A 154 -33.50 -24.53 -7.33
CA ARG A 154 -33.24 -24.57 -8.79
C ARG A 154 -32.73 -25.92 -9.30
N ILE A 155 -32.47 -26.87 -8.42
CA ILE A 155 -31.93 -28.20 -8.78
C ILE A 155 -33.02 -29.20 -9.20
N GLU A 156 -34.31 -28.94 -8.90
CA GLU A 156 -35.37 -29.93 -9.15
C GLU A 156 -35.94 -30.00 -10.58
N ARG A 157 -35.50 -29.17 -11.54
CA ARG A 157 -36.08 -29.20 -12.91
C ARG A 157 -35.05 -29.16 -14.04
N ALA A 158 -34.03 -30.02 -13.96
CA ALA A 158 -33.19 -30.37 -15.11
C ALA A 158 -33.47 -31.83 -15.53
N PRO A 159 -34.07 -32.08 -16.71
CA PRO A 159 -34.22 -33.44 -17.24
C PRO A 159 -32.86 -33.87 -17.81
N GLY A 160 -32.08 -34.61 -17.01
CA GLY A 160 -30.77 -35.13 -17.41
C GLY A 160 -29.77 -35.37 -16.27
N LEU A 161 -30.21 -35.52 -15.02
CA LEU A 161 -29.32 -35.91 -13.92
C LEU A 161 -28.96 -37.39 -14.07
N ALA A 162 -27.68 -37.66 -14.35
CA ALA A 162 -27.08 -38.95 -14.07
C ALA A 162 -27.47 -39.37 -12.65
N ALA A 163 -27.90 -40.63 -12.48
CA ALA A 163 -28.31 -41.18 -11.20
C ALA A 163 -27.34 -40.72 -10.10
N ALA A 164 -27.87 -40.02 -9.08
CA ALA A 164 -27.07 -39.62 -7.95
C ALA A 164 -26.30 -40.85 -7.45
N PRO A 165 -24.96 -40.76 -7.26
CA PRO A 165 -24.20 -41.89 -6.76
C PRO A 165 -24.88 -42.41 -5.49
N ALA A 166 -24.98 -43.73 -5.36
CA ALA A 166 -25.63 -44.36 -4.22
C ALA A 166 -25.14 -43.72 -2.91
N PRO A 167 -26.04 -43.42 -1.95
CA PRO A 167 -25.68 -42.68 -0.75
C PRO A 167 -24.57 -43.43 0.00
N SER A 168 -23.36 -42.87 -0.01
CA SER A 168 -22.17 -43.44 0.61
C SER A 168 -22.47 -43.92 2.03
N SER A 169 -22.10 -45.15 2.35
CA SER A 169 -22.45 -45.78 3.65
C SER A 169 -21.93 -44.95 4.84
N LEU A 170 -22.53 -45.10 6.03
CA LEU A 170 -22.03 -44.39 7.23
C LEU A 170 -20.54 -44.67 7.49
N ALA A 171 -20.10 -45.91 7.26
CA ALA A 171 -18.70 -46.31 7.38
C ALA A 171 -17.79 -45.60 6.36
N GLU A 172 -18.23 -45.44 5.10
CA GLU A 172 -17.48 -44.69 4.09
C GLU A 172 -17.37 -43.20 4.44
N LEU A 173 -18.46 -42.60 4.93
CA LEU A 173 -18.48 -41.20 5.35
C LEU A 173 -17.59 -40.98 6.58
N GLU A 174 -17.62 -41.90 7.55
CA GLU A 174 -16.76 -41.88 8.72
C GLU A 174 -15.28 -41.99 8.32
N ALA A 175 -14.95 -42.95 7.45
CA ALA A 175 -13.60 -43.10 6.91
C ALA A 175 -13.15 -41.85 6.14
N ALA A 176 -14.02 -41.27 5.31
CA ALA A 176 -13.75 -40.05 4.57
C ALA A 176 -13.51 -38.84 5.49
N ALA A 177 -14.27 -38.70 6.57
CA ALA A 177 -14.07 -37.64 7.55
C ALA A 177 -12.76 -37.81 8.34
N GLY A 178 -12.40 -39.04 8.70
CA GLY A 178 -11.18 -39.39 9.44
C GLY A 178 -9.89 -39.40 8.61
N ASP A 179 -9.99 -39.47 7.28
CA ASP A 179 -8.82 -39.58 6.38
C ASP A 179 -8.07 -38.25 6.23
N ALA A 180 -6.94 -38.12 6.93
CA ALA A 180 -6.09 -36.93 6.90
C ALA A 180 -5.44 -36.65 5.52
N SER A 181 -5.50 -37.59 4.57
CA SER A 181 -5.00 -37.36 3.21
C SER A 181 -5.99 -36.61 2.32
N ARG A 182 -7.27 -36.52 2.73
CA ARG A 182 -8.32 -35.78 2.02
C ARG A 182 -8.32 -34.31 2.40
N ALA A 183 -8.81 -33.47 1.48
CA ALA A 183 -8.94 -32.05 1.72
C ALA A 183 -9.95 -31.76 2.85
N LEU A 184 -9.66 -30.77 3.70
CA LEU A 184 -10.52 -30.38 4.84
C LEU A 184 -11.99 -30.16 4.44
N ALA A 185 -12.26 -29.58 3.27
CA ALA A 185 -13.63 -29.35 2.79
C ALA A 185 -14.40 -30.67 2.64
N GLU A 186 -13.81 -31.67 1.98
CA GLU A 186 -14.44 -32.98 1.79
C GLU A 186 -14.68 -33.70 3.11
N ARG A 187 -13.74 -33.58 4.05
CA ARG A 187 -13.85 -34.18 5.39
C ARG A 187 -15.00 -33.55 6.19
N ARG A 188 -15.18 -32.23 6.11
CA ARG A 188 -16.32 -31.53 6.74
C ARG A 188 -17.65 -31.85 6.07
N ASP A 189 -17.67 -31.99 4.74
CA ASP A 189 -18.85 -32.39 3.99
C ASP A 189 -19.29 -33.81 4.41
N ALA A 190 -18.34 -34.71 4.64
CA ALA A 190 -18.61 -36.04 5.17
C ALA A 190 -19.22 -35.99 6.59
N VAL A 191 -18.72 -35.13 7.49
CA VAL A 191 -19.35 -34.89 8.81
C VAL A 191 -20.79 -34.41 8.65
N GLY A 192 -21.03 -33.44 7.76
CA GLY A 192 -22.39 -32.94 7.49
C GLY A 192 -23.32 -34.00 6.88
N ALA A 193 -22.78 -34.93 6.09
CA ALA A 193 -23.53 -36.07 5.56
C ALA A 193 -23.89 -37.09 6.65
N ILE A 194 -22.99 -37.35 7.60
CA ILE A 194 -23.29 -38.18 8.78
C ILE A 194 -24.38 -37.51 9.63
N GLU A 195 -24.25 -36.21 9.92
CA GLU A 195 -25.23 -35.42 10.69
C GLU A 195 -26.65 -35.54 10.10
N ARG A 196 -26.78 -35.42 8.77
CA ARG A 196 -28.07 -35.52 8.07
C ARG A 196 -28.72 -36.90 8.12
N ARG A 197 -27.95 -37.97 8.33
CA ARG A 197 -28.53 -39.33 8.43
C ARG A 197 -29.32 -39.54 9.72
N GLY A 198 -28.95 -38.86 10.81
CA GLY A 198 -29.61 -39.00 12.10
C GLY A 198 -29.54 -40.41 12.70
N GLY A 199 -30.20 -40.61 13.84
CA GLY A 199 -30.23 -41.90 14.55
C GLY A 199 -28.95 -42.22 15.36
N GLU A 200 -29.01 -43.30 16.14
CA GLU A 200 -27.93 -43.69 17.07
C GLU A 200 -26.64 -44.11 16.34
N GLU A 201 -26.73 -44.68 15.14
CA GLU A 201 -25.54 -45.02 14.35
C GLU A 201 -24.78 -43.79 13.86
N ALA A 202 -25.49 -42.75 13.39
CA ALA A 202 -24.88 -41.48 13.00
C ALA A 202 -24.29 -40.77 14.23
N ARG A 203 -24.98 -40.82 15.38
CA ARG A 203 -24.46 -40.31 16.66
C ARG A 203 -23.15 -41.00 17.04
N ALA A 204 -23.11 -42.33 16.95
CA ALA A 204 -21.91 -43.12 17.24
C ALA A 204 -20.77 -42.81 16.24
N ALA A 205 -21.09 -42.67 14.95
CA ALA A 205 -20.12 -42.29 13.92
C ALA A 205 -19.55 -40.89 14.17
N LEU A 206 -20.38 -39.88 14.49
CA LEU A 206 -19.90 -38.53 14.82
C LEU A 206 -19.00 -38.52 16.06
N ARG A 207 -19.28 -39.34 17.08
CA ARG A 207 -18.39 -39.51 18.25
C ARG A 207 -17.03 -40.04 17.82
N ARG A 208 -16.99 -41.10 17.00
CA ARG A 208 -15.74 -41.67 16.49
C ARG A 208 -14.97 -40.67 15.61
N VAL A 209 -15.66 -39.95 14.72
CA VAL A 209 -15.04 -38.88 13.90
C VAL A 209 -14.48 -37.76 14.77
N ALA A 210 -15.21 -37.35 15.82
CA ALA A 210 -14.70 -36.35 16.74
C ALA A 210 -13.48 -36.86 17.53
N GLU A 211 -13.44 -38.13 17.90
CA GLU A 211 -12.32 -38.71 18.64
C GLU A 211 -11.12 -39.10 17.74
N ALA A 212 -11.30 -39.12 16.41
CA ALA A 212 -10.27 -39.49 15.44
C ALA A 212 -9.06 -38.52 15.43
N ASN A 213 -7.90 -39.07 15.06
CA ASN A 213 -6.62 -38.37 14.88
C ASN A 213 -6.28 -37.38 16.03
N PRO A 214 -6.20 -37.82 17.30
CA PRO A 214 -5.89 -36.94 18.43
C PRO A 214 -4.57 -36.18 18.27
N GLU A 215 -3.58 -36.81 17.66
CA GLU A 215 -2.26 -36.24 17.34
C GLU A 215 -2.22 -35.47 16.00
N GLY A 216 -3.38 -35.26 15.39
CA GLY A 216 -3.54 -34.58 14.10
C GLY A 216 -3.20 -33.08 14.12
N GLY A 217 -3.13 -32.51 12.92
CA GLY A 217 -2.80 -31.09 12.71
C GLY A 217 -3.99 -30.15 12.88
N ALA A 218 -3.86 -28.92 12.34
CA ALA A 218 -4.92 -27.91 12.39
C ALA A 218 -6.22 -28.35 11.68
N GLU A 219 -6.10 -29.06 10.55
CA GLU A 219 -7.25 -29.55 9.79
C GLU A 219 -8.01 -30.64 10.55
N ASP A 220 -7.31 -31.58 11.18
CA ASP A 220 -7.93 -32.62 12.02
C ASP A 220 -8.67 -32.01 13.22
N TYR A 221 -8.13 -30.93 13.79
CA TYR A 221 -8.80 -30.20 14.86
C TYR A 221 -10.12 -29.55 14.38
N GLU A 222 -10.17 -29.05 13.16
CA GLU A 222 -11.40 -28.49 12.57
C GLU A 222 -12.44 -29.57 12.24
N VAL A 223 -12.00 -30.78 11.86
CA VAL A 223 -12.90 -31.94 11.72
C VAL A 223 -13.45 -32.37 13.08
N HIS A 224 -12.60 -32.46 14.10
CA HIS A 224 -13.01 -32.70 15.49
C HIS A 224 -14.07 -31.69 15.94
N ARG A 225 -13.81 -30.39 15.75
CA ARG A 225 -14.78 -29.31 16.05
C ARG A 225 -16.09 -29.52 15.31
N SER A 226 -16.04 -29.83 14.02
CA SER A 226 -17.23 -30.03 13.18
C SER A 226 -18.06 -31.22 13.66
N GLY A 227 -17.42 -32.33 14.03
CA GLY A 227 -18.10 -33.51 14.59
C GLY A 227 -18.80 -33.21 15.92
N LEU A 228 -18.15 -32.47 16.82
CA LEU A 228 -18.76 -32.05 18.09
C LEU A 228 -19.92 -31.06 17.90
N ARG A 229 -19.84 -30.13 16.94
CA ARG A 229 -20.97 -29.25 16.59
C ARG A 229 -22.17 -30.06 16.11
N ALA A 230 -21.93 -31.04 15.24
CA ALA A 230 -22.98 -31.92 14.74
C ALA A 230 -23.64 -32.74 15.86
N LEU A 231 -22.85 -33.27 16.80
CA LEU A 231 -23.38 -33.96 17.99
C LEU A 231 -24.28 -33.06 18.84
N LYS A 232 -23.85 -31.82 19.10
CA LYS A 232 -24.63 -30.86 19.87
C LYS A 232 -25.92 -30.48 19.17
N ARG A 233 -25.87 -30.16 17.88
CA ARG A 233 -27.05 -29.70 17.11
C ARG A 233 -28.09 -30.78 16.91
N SER A 234 -27.68 -31.99 16.51
CA SER A 234 -28.62 -33.07 16.16
C SER A 234 -29.01 -33.97 17.32
N PHE A 235 -28.19 -34.03 18.38
CA PHE A 235 -28.40 -34.98 19.49
C PHE A 235 -28.35 -34.32 20.87
N GLY A 236 -28.20 -32.99 20.96
CA GLY A 236 -28.11 -32.26 22.23
C GLY A 236 -26.84 -32.56 23.04
N GLU A 237 -25.88 -33.29 22.46
CA GLU A 237 -24.68 -33.78 23.15
C GLU A 237 -23.56 -32.74 23.08
N LEU A 238 -23.52 -31.85 24.07
CA LEU A 238 -22.42 -30.89 24.23
C LEU A 238 -21.20 -31.59 24.84
N ARG A 239 -20.12 -31.66 24.07
CA ARG A 239 -18.79 -32.07 24.56
C ARG A 239 -17.79 -30.94 24.36
N SER A 240 -16.76 -30.93 25.19
CA SER A 240 -15.68 -29.97 25.05
C SER A 240 -14.71 -30.36 23.94
N LEU A 241 -14.13 -29.34 23.29
CA LEU A 241 -12.98 -29.53 22.43
C LEU A 241 -11.80 -30.13 23.21
N ARG A 242 -11.06 -31.05 22.58
CA ARG A 242 -9.80 -31.55 23.13
C ARG A 242 -8.70 -30.47 23.07
N PRO A 243 -7.63 -30.56 23.88
CA PRO A 243 -6.47 -29.70 23.71
C PRO A 243 -5.84 -29.83 22.32
N VAL A 244 -5.35 -28.72 21.76
CA VAL A 244 -4.55 -28.77 20.52
C VAL A 244 -3.23 -29.50 20.78
N THR A 245 -2.71 -30.18 19.77
CA THR A 245 -1.38 -30.80 19.82
C THR A 245 -0.30 -29.74 20.01
N ARG A 246 0.88 -30.14 20.55
CA ARG A 246 1.98 -29.18 20.74
C ARG A 246 2.42 -28.53 19.43
N ALA A 247 2.48 -29.30 18.34
CA ALA A 247 2.81 -28.77 17.01
C ALA A 247 1.82 -27.70 16.54
N HIS A 248 0.52 -27.88 16.79
CA HIS A 248 -0.49 -26.89 16.44
C HIS A 248 -0.42 -25.66 17.36
N ALA A 249 -0.19 -25.84 18.67
CA ALA A 249 0.09 -24.73 19.59
C ALA A 249 1.30 -23.91 19.15
N ASP A 250 2.41 -24.55 18.78
CA ASP A 250 3.62 -23.89 18.29
C ASP A 250 3.36 -23.13 16.98
N ALA A 251 2.50 -23.64 16.09
CA ALA A 251 2.06 -22.93 14.89
C ALA A 251 1.25 -21.67 15.23
N ILE A 252 0.35 -21.75 16.21
CA ILE A 252 -0.41 -20.60 16.73
C ILE A 252 0.55 -19.58 17.36
N LEU A 253 1.49 -20.00 18.21
CA LEU A 253 2.51 -19.12 18.79
C LEU A 253 3.39 -18.47 17.72
N GLY A 254 3.78 -19.22 16.68
CA GLY A 254 4.51 -18.71 15.53
C GLY A 254 3.74 -17.62 14.78
N ARG A 255 2.43 -17.82 14.59
CA ARG A 255 1.52 -16.81 14.02
C ARG A 255 1.39 -15.60 14.93
N LEU A 256 1.15 -15.78 16.23
CA LEU A 256 1.05 -14.66 17.20
C LEU A 256 2.34 -13.85 17.29
N ALA A 257 3.50 -14.50 17.17
CA ALA A 257 4.76 -13.80 17.10
C ALA A 257 4.85 -12.96 15.81
N GLY A 258 4.55 -13.56 14.64
CA GLY A 258 4.66 -12.93 13.32
C GLY A 258 3.62 -11.85 13.00
N ASP A 259 2.37 -12.10 13.37
CA ASP A 259 1.17 -11.33 13.10
C ASP A 259 0.44 -11.04 14.42
N LYS A 260 0.95 -10.03 15.14
CA LYS A 260 0.50 -9.73 16.50
C LYS A 260 -0.92 -9.17 16.49
N PRO A 261 -1.77 -9.59 17.45
CA PRO A 261 -3.07 -8.96 17.63
C PRO A 261 -2.89 -7.49 18.01
N GLU A 262 -3.85 -6.66 17.59
CA GLU A 262 -3.94 -5.27 18.03
C GLU A 262 -4.37 -5.16 19.50
N LEU A 263 -5.17 -6.13 19.97
CA LEU A 263 -5.75 -6.21 21.30
C LEU A 263 -5.60 -7.63 21.88
N TYR A 264 -5.06 -7.74 23.08
CA TYR A 264 -5.01 -8.95 23.90
C TYR A 264 -5.88 -8.73 25.14
N VAL A 265 -7.03 -9.41 25.18
CA VAL A 265 -7.90 -9.44 26.36
C VAL A 265 -7.69 -10.76 27.06
N THR A 266 -7.47 -10.72 28.36
CA THR A 266 -7.28 -11.92 29.18
C THR A 266 -8.17 -11.86 30.41
N ASP A 267 -8.74 -13.00 30.78
CA ASP A 267 -9.25 -13.19 32.14
C ASP A 267 -8.10 -13.19 33.16
N TYR A 268 -8.44 -13.01 34.43
CA TYR A 268 -7.47 -13.02 35.52
C TYR A 268 -7.39 -14.39 36.22
N ASP A 269 -8.50 -14.84 36.80
CA ASP A 269 -8.56 -16.02 37.65
C ASP A 269 -8.46 -17.30 36.83
N ASP A 270 -7.63 -18.24 37.29
CA ASP A 270 -7.27 -19.50 36.61
C ASP A 270 -6.73 -19.34 35.17
N THR A 271 -6.45 -18.10 34.76
CA THR A 271 -5.89 -17.72 33.46
C THR A 271 -4.51 -17.09 33.60
N LEU A 272 -4.41 -15.94 34.28
CA LEU A 272 -3.16 -15.26 34.56
C LEU A 272 -2.54 -15.69 35.89
N ALA A 273 -3.38 -16.05 36.86
CA ALA A 273 -2.99 -16.52 38.18
C ALA A 273 -4.06 -17.48 38.71
N PRO A 274 -3.74 -18.41 39.62
CA PRO A 274 -4.74 -19.22 40.31
C PRO A 274 -5.84 -18.37 40.97
N PHE A 275 -7.05 -18.92 41.08
CA PHE A 275 -8.18 -18.26 41.74
C PHE A 275 -7.82 -17.64 43.10
N MET A 276 -8.17 -16.36 43.30
CA MET A 276 -7.91 -15.59 44.53
C MET A 276 -6.43 -15.55 44.97
N THR A 277 -5.50 -15.56 44.01
CA THR A 277 -4.07 -15.35 44.28
C THR A 277 -3.50 -14.10 43.58
N PRO A 278 -2.42 -13.50 44.12
CA PRO A 278 -1.71 -12.41 43.46
C PRO A 278 -1.01 -12.84 42.17
N LEU A 279 -0.83 -11.89 41.25
CA LEU A 279 -0.14 -12.10 39.98
C LEU A 279 1.34 -12.38 40.24
N SER A 280 1.91 -13.39 39.56
CA SER A 280 3.35 -13.64 39.63
C SER A 280 4.16 -12.51 38.96
N ARG A 281 5.46 -12.45 39.27
CA ARG A 281 6.38 -11.51 38.62
C ARG A 281 6.61 -11.84 37.15
N GLU A 282 6.61 -13.12 36.81
CA GLU A 282 6.78 -13.65 35.45
C GLU A 282 5.60 -13.22 34.57
N ALA A 283 4.37 -13.39 35.04
CA ALA A 283 3.16 -12.98 34.31
C ALA A 283 3.08 -11.45 34.18
N ALA A 284 3.46 -10.71 35.23
CA ALA A 284 3.58 -9.26 35.17
C ALA A 284 4.57 -8.80 34.08
N ALA A 285 5.75 -9.42 34.02
CA ALA A 285 6.77 -9.13 33.03
C ALA A 285 6.31 -9.52 31.61
N GLY A 286 5.60 -10.63 31.45
CA GLY A 286 5.02 -11.08 30.18
C GLY A 286 3.98 -10.12 29.63
N LEU A 287 3.03 -9.66 30.46
CA LEU A 287 2.06 -8.63 30.09
C LEU A 287 2.73 -7.32 29.67
N LYS A 288 3.75 -6.87 30.43
CA LYS A 288 4.54 -5.70 30.06
C LYS A 288 5.26 -5.89 28.73
N ALA A 289 5.85 -7.05 28.49
CA ALA A 289 6.59 -7.31 27.27
C ALA A 289 5.68 -7.37 26.04
N ALA A 290 4.46 -7.90 26.17
CA ALA A 290 3.43 -7.82 25.13
C ALA A 290 3.01 -6.36 24.85
N ALA A 291 2.82 -5.55 25.89
CA ALA A 291 2.49 -4.13 25.75
C ALA A 291 3.63 -3.31 25.11
N ASP A 292 4.88 -3.55 25.51
CA ASP A 292 6.08 -2.94 24.90
C ASP A 292 6.26 -3.35 23.44
N ALA A 293 5.72 -4.51 23.06
CA ALA A 293 5.67 -4.99 21.69
C ALA A 293 4.52 -4.36 20.87
N GLY A 294 3.72 -3.46 21.46
CA GLY A 294 2.66 -2.70 20.79
C GLY A 294 1.28 -3.34 20.83
N VAL A 295 1.10 -4.42 21.60
CA VAL A 295 -0.20 -5.09 21.80
C VAL A 295 -0.96 -4.38 22.92
N GLU A 296 -2.17 -3.90 22.65
CA GLU A 296 -3.01 -3.31 23.69
C GLU A 296 -3.45 -4.43 24.65
N THR A 297 -3.09 -4.34 25.93
CA THR A 297 -3.30 -5.43 26.89
C THR A 297 -4.37 -5.05 27.91
N VAL A 298 -5.41 -5.89 28.00
CA VAL A 298 -6.57 -5.67 28.85
C VAL A 298 -6.81 -6.88 29.74
N ILE A 299 -6.89 -6.64 31.05
CA ILE A 299 -7.35 -7.63 32.02
C ILE A 299 -8.84 -7.42 32.20
N LEU A 300 -9.66 -8.43 31.97
CA LEU A 300 -11.11 -8.39 32.20
C LEU A 300 -11.45 -9.42 33.26
N THR A 301 -11.88 -8.96 34.43
CA THR A 301 -12.10 -9.81 35.61
C THR A 301 -13.47 -9.57 36.26
N ASP A 302 -13.95 -10.58 36.96
CA ASP A 302 -15.13 -10.50 37.83
C ASP A 302 -14.80 -9.85 39.19
N ARG A 303 -13.51 -9.76 39.55
CA ARG A 303 -13.05 -9.13 40.80
C ARG A 303 -13.41 -7.64 40.83
N GLN A 304 -13.65 -7.13 42.02
CA GLN A 304 -13.85 -5.69 42.25
C GLN A 304 -12.52 -4.92 42.12
N ALA A 305 -12.61 -3.63 41.82
CA ALA A 305 -11.45 -2.76 41.63
C ALA A 305 -10.63 -2.55 42.93
N VAL A 306 -11.31 -2.38 44.05
CA VAL A 306 -10.73 -2.11 45.38
C VAL A 306 -11.41 -3.02 46.40
N ASP A 307 -10.75 -3.26 47.53
CA ASP A 307 -11.28 -4.12 48.59
C ASP A 307 -12.58 -3.52 49.14
N ASP A 308 -13.65 -4.33 49.18
CA ASP A 308 -14.91 -3.96 49.82
C ASP A 308 -14.89 -4.48 51.27
N PRO A 309 -14.93 -3.59 52.28
CA PRO A 309 -14.94 -4.02 53.68
C PRO A 309 -16.17 -4.87 54.04
N ALA A 310 -17.25 -4.86 53.23
CA ALA A 310 -18.41 -5.73 53.41
C ALA A 310 -18.14 -7.18 52.94
N THR A 311 -17.15 -7.41 52.07
CA THR A 311 -16.76 -8.73 51.57
C THR A 311 -15.23 -8.92 51.69
N PRO A 312 -14.68 -8.91 52.92
CA PRO A 312 -13.23 -8.92 53.15
C PRO A 312 -12.53 -10.21 52.69
N ALA A 313 -13.29 -11.26 52.36
CA ALA A 313 -12.79 -12.51 51.81
C ALA A 313 -12.47 -12.43 50.30
N ASP A 314 -13.04 -11.45 49.58
CA ASP A 314 -12.84 -11.31 48.14
C ASP A 314 -11.63 -10.40 47.87
N GLU A 315 -10.56 -10.96 47.32
CA GLU A 315 -9.35 -10.21 47.00
C GLU A 315 -9.59 -9.30 45.78
N SER A 316 -9.46 -7.98 45.95
CA SER A 316 -9.60 -7.03 44.85
C SER A 316 -8.49 -7.16 43.81
N ILE A 317 -8.79 -6.75 42.58
CA ILE A 317 -7.78 -6.74 41.50
C ILE A 317 -6.61 -5.78 41.82
N ALA A 318 -6.82 -4.70 42.58
CA ALA A 318 -5.74 -3.80 43.00
C ALA A 318 -4.69 -4.53 43.86
N ARG A 319 -5.15 -5.35 44.83
CA ARG A 319 -4.28 -6.19 45.67
C ARG A 319 -3.63 -7.29 44.83
N SER A 320 -4.39 -7.91 43.94
CA SER A 320 -3.89 -8.99 43.07
C SER A 320 -2.77 -8.51 42.14
N LEU A 321 -2.78 -7.25 41.74
CA LEU A 321 -1.74 -6.62 40.91
C LEU A 321 -0.59 -5.99 41.74
N GLN A 322 -0.55 -6.13 43.06
CA GLN A 322 0.47 -5.49 43.92
C GLN A 322 1.91 -5.90 43.57
N ALA A 323 2.08 -7.10 43.02
CA ALA A 323 3.38 -7.58 42.55
C ALA A 323 3.89 -6.83 41.30
N MET A 324 3.07 -6.02 40.62
CA MET A 324 3.53 -5.24 39.47
C MET A 324 4.15 -3.90 39.90
N THR A 325 5.25 -3.52 39.27
CA THR A 325 5.82 -2.16 39.40
C THR A 325 4.89 -1.11 38.79
N PRO A 326 4.97 0.18 39.22
CA PRO A 326 4.16 1.24 38.62
C PRO A 326 4.32 1.35 37.10
N ALA A 327 5.53 1.12 36.57
CA ALA A 327 5.81 1.17 35.14
C ALA A 327 5.15 0.02 34.36
N GLU A 328 5.07 -1.17 34.95
CA GLU A 328 4.35 -2.32 34.38
C GLU A 328 2.84 -2.05 34.38
N LYS A 329 2.29 -1.62 35.52
CA LYS A 329 0.86 -1.33 35.65
C LYS A 329 0.40 -0.22 34.71
N ALA A 330 1.21 0.82 34.50
CA ALA A 330 0.87 1.97 33.66
C ALA A 330 0.60 1.65 32.19
N LEU A 331 0.88 0.43 31.73
CA LEU A 331 0.60 -0.06 30.38
C LEU A 331 -0.71 -0.86 30.28
N LEU A 332 -1.31 -1.23 31.41
CA LEU A 332 -2.53 -2.03 31.48
C LEU A 332 -3.78 -1.18 31.41
N THR A 333 -4.83 -1.81 30.91
CA THR A 333 -6.21 -1.40 31.14
C THR A 333 -6.91 -2.55 31.87
N VAL A 334 -7.67 -2.22 32.90
CA VAL A 334 -8.36 -3.21 33.74
C VAL A 334 -9.85 -2.96 33.64
N LEU A 335 -10.58 -3.99 33.27
CA LEU A 335 -12.04 -4.05 33.23
C LEU A 335 -12.50 -4.90 34.42
N THR A 336 -13.15 -4.29 35.39
CA THR A 336 -13.66 -4.98 36.59
C THR A 336 -15.18 -5.15 36.50
N ASP A 337 -15.75 -5.90 37.44
CA ASP A 337 -17.20 -6.08 37.55
C ASP A 337 -17.80 -6.54 36.20
N ARG A 338 -17.20 -7.58 35.60
CA ARG A 338 -17.55 -8.15 34.28
C ARG A 338 -17.46 -7.16 33.11
N GLY A 339 -16.66 -6.12 33.26
CA GLY A 339 -16.41 -5.13 32.22
C GLY A 339 -17.31 -3.90 32.27
N THR A 340 -18.11 -3.71 33.32
CA THR A 340 -18.86 -2.45 33.52
C THR A 340 -17.98 -1.29 33.94
N ARG A 341 -16.85 -1.57 34.57
CA ARG A 341 -15.95 -0.53 35.05
C ARG A 341 -14.61 -0.60 34.33
N LEU A 342 -14.27 0.48 33.64
CA LEU A 342 -13.00 0.66 32.96
C LEU A 342 -12.06 1.46 33.85
N HIS A 343 -10.97 0.83 34.23
CA HIS A 343 -9.89 1.41 35.00
C HIS A 343 -8.63 1.54 34.16
N PHE A 344 -7.91 2.64 34.38
CA PHE A 344 -6.54 2.83 33.94
C PHE A 344 -5.64 2.92 35.16
N VAL A 345 -4.35 2.63 35.01
CA VAL A 345 -3.42 2.79 36.12
C VAL A 345 -2.70 4.13 36.04
N LYS A 346 -2.70 4.87 37.15
CA LYS A 346 -1.90 6.08 37.36
C LYS A 346 -1.17 5.95 38.69
N ASP A 347 0.14 6.16 38.68
CA ASP A 347 0.98 6.12 39.89
C ASP A 347 0.84 4.82 40.71
N GLY A 348 0.52 3.70 40.04
CA GLY A 348 0.32 2.39 40.65
C GLY A 348 -1.10 2.09 41.12
N GLU A 349 -2.00 3.07 41.08
CA GLU A 349 -3.40 2.97 41.51
C GLU A 349 -4.39 2.89 40.33
N LEU A 350 -5.51 2.21 40.54
CA LEU A 350 -6.58 2.08 39.55
C LEU A 350 -7.48 3.32 39.56
N VAL A 351 -7.47 4.07 38.48
CA VAL A 351 -8.31 5.25 38.23
C VAL A 351 -9.51 4.84 37.39
N LEU A 352 -10.71 4.98 37.96
CA LEU A 352 -11.97 4.76 37.25
C LEU A 352 -12.16 5.82 36.16
N ALA A 353 -12.24 5.39 34.90
CA ALA A 353 -12.49 6.26 33.75
C ALA A 353 -13.87 6.04 33.13
N HIS A 354 -14.50 4.90 33.36
CA HIS A 354 -15.87 4.66 32.93
C HIS A 354 -16.56 3.71 33.89
N ASN A 355 -17.80 4.01 34.22
CA ASN A 355 -18.67 3.13 34.97
C ASN A 355 -20.00 3.05 34.24
N GLU A 356 -20.29 1.89 33.65
CA GLU A 356 -21.58 1.59 33.08
C GLU A 356 -22.55 1.29 34.22
N ARG A 357 -23.35 2.31 34.57
CA ARG A 357 -24.38 2.17 35.60
C ARG A 357 -25.54 1.35 35.05
N LEU A 358 -25.44 0.03 35.17
CA LEU A 358 -26.56 -0.86 34.96
C LEU A 358 -27.35 -0.94 36.27
N ALA A 359 -28.59 -0.49 36.23
CA ALA A 359 -29.57 -0.72 37.27
C ALA A 359 -30.72 -1.53 36.66
N TRP A 360 -31.32 -2.42 37.46
CA TRP A 360 -32.59 -3.04 37.12
C TRP A 360 -33.68 -1.97 37.10
N SER A 361 -34.37 -1.81 35.97
CA SER A 361 -35.61 -1.06 35.91
C SER A 361 -36.71 -1.80 36.68
N ASP A 362 -37.74 -1.07 37.11
CA ASP A 362 -38.83 -1.67 37.87
C ASP A 362 -39.59 -2.72 37.05
N GLY A 363 -39.71 -2.53 35.73
CA GLY A 363 -40.26 -3.51 34.82
C GLY A 363 -39.44 -4.80 34.76
N GLU A 364 -38.12 -4.72 34.70
CA GLU A 364 -37.25 -5.90 34.73
C GLU A 364 -37.30 -6.62 36.08
N LYS A 365 -37.30 -5.89 37.20
CA LYS A 365 -37.48 -6.50 38.54
C LYS A 365 -38.83 -7.22 38.64
N ALA A 366 -39.90 -6.62 38.13
CA ALA A 366 -41.22 -7.24 38.12
C ALA A 366 -41.25 -8.51 37.26
N ALA A 367 -40.61 -8.49 36.10
CA ALA A 367 -40.48 -9.65 35.23
C ALA A 367 -39.66 -10.79 35.88
N ILE A 368 -38.52 -10.46 36.49
CA ILE A 368 -37.67 -11.39 37.24
C ILE A 368 -38.44 -11.99 38.41
N ALA A 369 -39.09 -11.17 39.24
CA ALA A 369 -39.89 -11.64 40.37
C ALA A 369 -41.01 -12.58 39.91
N LYS A 370 -41.64 -12.32 38.75
CA LYS A 370 -42.67 -13.21 38.19
C LYS A 370 -42.07 -14.54 37.71
N GLY A 371 -40.92 -14.52 37.06
CA GLY A 371 -40.20 -15.74 36.65
C GLY A 371 -39.70 -16.54 37.85
N ALA A 372 -39.13 -15.86 38.84
CA ALA A 372 -38.68 -16.45 40.10
C ALA A 372 -39.80 -17.16 40.87
N ARG A 373 -40.99 -16.56 40.93
CA ARG A 373 -42.19 -17.22 41.48
C ARG A 373 -42.57 -18.49 40.72
N ALA A 374 -42.35 -18.54 39.40
CA ALA A 374 -42.57 -19.76 38.63
C ALA A 374 -41.55 -20.83 39.00
N VAL A 375 -40.28 -20.46 39.17
CA VAL A 375 -39.22 -21.36 39.67
C VAL A 375 -39.54 -21.86 41.07
N SER A 376 -39.91 -20.99 42.01
CA SER A 376 -40.30 -21.37 43.39
C SER A 376 -41.41 -22.41 43.41
N ARG A 377 -42.46 -22.22 42.59
CA ARG A 377 -43.58 -23.17 42.51
C ARG A 377 -43.16 -24.53 41.95
N ALA A 378 -42.27 -24.55 40.97
CA ALA A 378 -41.84 -25.79 40.32
C ALA A 378 -40.74 -26.53 41.09
N HIS A 379 -39.84 -25.80 41.74
CA HIS A 379 -38.60 -26.35 42.28
C HIS A 379 -38.40 -26.13 43.79
N GLY A 380 -39.29 -25.39 44.46
CA GLY A 380 -39.21 -25.06 45.89
C GLY A 380 -38.35 -23.83 46.17
N ASP A 381 -38.35 -23.40 47.42
CA ASP A 381 -37.60 -22.25 47.93
C ASP A 381 -36.64 -22.67 49.04
N GLN A 382 -35.52 -21.96 49.17
CA GLN A 382 -34.57 -22.11 50.27
C GLN A 382 -34.21 -20.74 50.83
N GLU A 383 -34.36 -20.58 52.14
CA GLU A 383 -33.84 -19.41 52.83
C GLU A 383 -32.35 -19.58 53.08
N TYR A 384 -31.57 -18.57 52.71
CA TYR A 384 -30.14 -18.50 52.94
C TYR A 384 -29.79 -17.10 53.45
N GLN A 385 -29.20 -17.03 54.64
CA GLN A 385 -28.86 -15.78 55.31
C GLN A 385 -30.05 -14.80 55.42
N GLY A 386 -31.24 -15.31 55.76
CA GLY A 386 -32.45 -14.49 55.92
C GLY A 386 -33.12 -14.06 54.62
N ARG A 387 -32.72 -14.63 53.46
CA ARG A 387 -33.21 -14.24 52.14
C ARG A 387 -33.53 -15.44 51.26
N LEU A 388 -34.64 -15.39 50.53
CA LEU A 388 -35.02 -16.37 49.50
C LEU A 388 -34.42 -16.05 48.13
N GLU A 389 -34.07 -14.79 47.93
CA GLU A 389 -33.51 -14.24 46.70
C GLU A 389 -32.71 -12.97 47.02
N ALA A 390 -31.81 -12.58 46.13
CA ALA A 390 -30.99 -11.38 46.29
C ALA A 390 -30.84 -10.64 44.96
N TYR A 391 -30.93 -9.32 44.99
CA TYR A 391 -30.58 -8.45 43.87
C TYR A 391 -29.22 -7.81 44.12
N SER A 392 -28.40 -7.72 43.07
CA SER A 392 -27.32 -6.75 42.97
C SER A 392 -27.71 -5.67 41.94
N SER A 393 -26.81 -4.72 41.65
CA SER A 393 -27.07 -3.68 40.63
C SER A 393 -27.34 -4.26 39.24
N TYR A 394 -26.75 -5.42 38.92
CA TYR A 394 -26.82 -6.06 37.60
C TYR A 394 -27.15 -7.55 37.63
N GLY A 395 -27.25 -8.14 38.82
CA GLY A 395 -27.51 -9.56 39.03
C GLY A 395 -28.77 -9.79 39.87
N TYR A 396 -29.35 -10.97 39.72
CA TYR A 396 -30.41 -11.48 40.57
C TYR A 396 -30.14 -12.96 40.85
N VAL A 397 -30.30 -13.38 42.10
CA VAL A 397 -30.07 -14.76 42.54
C VAL A 397 -31.33 -15.29 43.21
N LYS A 398 -31.75 -16.50 42.83
CA LYS A 398 -32.82 -17.27 43.44
C LYS A 398 -32.25 -18.53 44.07
N PHE A 399 -32.39 -18.68 45.39
CA PHE A 399 -31.89 -19.86 46.10
C PHE A 399 -32.88 -21.03 45.99
N LEU A 400 -32.36 -22.22 45.72
CA LEU A 400 -33.08 -23.48 45.58
C LEU A 400 -32.81 -24.39 46.78
N PRO A 401 -33.66 -25.39 47.08
CA PRO A 401 -33.43 -26.34 48.17
C PRO A 401 -32.06 -27.00 48.12
N PHE A 402 -31.42 -27.24 49.28
CA PHE A 402 -30.14 -27.94 49.37
C PHE A 402 -30.14 -29.33 48.72
N SER A 403 -31.31 -29.97 48.64
CA SER A 403 -31.53 -31.26 48.00
C SER A 403 -31.68 -31.19 46.47
N ALA A 404 -31.64 -30.00 45.86
CA ALA A 404 -31.81 -29.87 44.42
C ALA A 404 -30.62 -30.47 43.65
N SER A 405 -30.90 -31.50 42.83
CA SER A 405 -29.92 -32.09 41.92
C SER A 405 -29.50 -31.11 40.83
N LYS A 406 -28.41 -31.41 40.12
CA LYS A 406 -27.95 -30.61 38.98
C LYS A 406 -29.00 -30.49 37.89
N GLU A 407 -29.71 -31.58 37.55
CA GLU A 407 -30.80 -31.51 36.57
C GLU A 407 -31.89 -30.56 37.03
N ARG A 408 -32.29 -30.63 38.31
CA ARG A 408 -33.32 -29.74 38.86
C ARG A 408 -32.90 -28.27 38.84
N VAL A 409 -31.61 -27.99 39.06
CA VAL A 409 -31.04 -26.64 39.00
C VAL A 409 -31.02 -26.11 37.56
N ASP A 410 -30.69 -26.97 36.59
CA ASP A 410 -30.66 -26.62 35.18
C ASP A 410 -32.08 -26.42 34.62
N ASP A 411 -33.04 -27.26 35.01
CA ASP A 411 -34.46 -27.08 34.71
C ASP A 411 -35.00 -25.77 35.29
N ALA A 412 -34.66 -25.44 36.53
CA ALA A 412 -35.02 -24.17 37.15
C ALA A 412 -34.47 -22.96 36.37
N ALA A 413 -33.23 -23.06 35.90
CA ALA A 413 -32.61 -22.03 35.07
C ALA A 413 -33.27 -21.92 33.68
N ALA A 414 -33.59 -23.04 33.05
CA ALA A 414 -34.31 -23.09 31.77
C ALA A 414 -35.71 -22.48 31.90
N LEU A 415 -36.44 -22.81 32.97
CA LEU A 415 -37.75 -22.25 33.28
C LEU A 415 -37.69 -20.73 33.49
N LEU A 416 -36.73 -20.25 34.29
CA LEU A 416 -36.56 -18.81 34.48
C LEU A 416 -36.18 -18.10 33.18
N ARG A 417 -35.30 -18.70 32.37
CA ARG A 417 -34.92 -18.17 31.06
C ARG A 417 -36.12 -18.07 30.12
N ALA A 418 -36.93 -19.12 30.01
CA ALA A 418 -38.14 -19.11 29.19
C ALA A 418 -39.11 -18.01 29.65
N ALA A 419 -39.34 -17.91 30.97
CA ALA A 419 -40.20 -16.86 31.53
C ALA A 419 -39.68 -15.45 31.24
N LEU A 420 -38.37 -15.21 31.30
CA LEU A 420 -37.79 -13.92 30.94
C LEU A 420 -37.90 -13.65 29.43
N LEU A 421 -37.65 -14.65 28.60
CA LEU A 421 -37.73 -14.54 27.13
C LEU A 421 -39.15 -14.21 26.66
N GLU A 422 -40.19 -14.84 27.23
CA GLU A 422 -41.61 -14.51 26.99
C GLU A 422 -41.94 -13.04 27.25
N ARG A 423 -41.17 -12.38 28.12
CA ARG A 423 -41.33 -10.98 28.50
C ARG A 423 -40.38 -10.05 27.74
N GLY A 424 -39.76 -10.56 26.67
CA GLY A 424 -38.83 -9.82 25.82
C GLY A 424 -37.44 -9.60 26.44
N MET A 425 -37.11 -10.30 27.54
CA MET A 425 -35.83 -10.15 28.23
C MET A 425 -34.84 -11.25 27.80
N THR A 426 -33.83 -10.85 27.04
CA THR A 426 -32.72 -11.72 26.60
C THR A 426 -31.55 -11.63 27.57
N LEU A 427 -31.76 -12.13 28.79
CA LEU A 427 -30.74 -12.13 29.84
C LEU A 427 -30.04 -13.47 30.00
N GLU A 428 -28.81 -13.44 30.50
CA GLU A 428 -28.10 -14.66 30.86
C GLU A 428 -28.70 -15.23 32.15
N VAL A 429 -29.22 -16.46 32.06
CA VAL A 429 -29.72 -17.21 33.21
C VAL A 429 -28.90 -18.47 33.36
N SER A 430 -28.37 -18.74 34.55
CA SER A 430 -27.56 -19.92 34.84
C SER A 430 -27.93 -20.56 36.17
N GLY A 431 -27.94 -21.90 36.19
CA GLY A 431 -28.10 -22.70 37.40
C GLY A 431 -26.74 -23.11 37.95
N ARG A 432 -26.51 -22.89 39.25
CA ARG A 432 -25.23 -23.13 39.92
C ARG A 432 -25.40 -23.99 41.17
N ILE A 433 -24.53 -24.99 41.30
CA ILE A 433 -24.29 -25.71 42.56
C ILE A 433 -23.00 -25.12 43.14
N PRO A 434 -23.05 -24.40 44.27
CA PRO A 434 -21.84 -23.82 44.86
C PRO A 434 -20.88 -24.90 45.34
N SER A 435 -19.57 -24.64 45.24
CA SER A 435 -18.52 -25.51 45.76
C SER A 435 -18.39 -25.43 47.30
N ALA A 436 -18.85 -24.33 47.90
CA ALA A 436 -18.82 -24.13 49.34
C ALA A 436 -19.81 -25.07 50.04
N LYS A 437 -19.29 -25.93 50.94
CA LYS A 437 -20.13 -26.78 51.82
C LYS A 437 -21.04 -25.89 52.67
N GLY A 438 -22.34 -25.98 52.49
CA GLY A 438 -23.35 -25.23 53.24
C GLY A 438 -23.99 -24.05 52.50
N ALA A 439 -23.61 -23.77 51.24
CA ALA A 439 -24.36 -22.86 50.37
C ALA A 439 -25.38 -23.65 49.53
N PRO A 440 -26.63 -23.18 49.39
CA PRO A 440 -27.63 -23.89 48.60
C PRO A 440 -27.41 -23.70 47.10
N PRO A 441 -27.85 -24.64 46.25
CA PRO A 441 -27.93 -24.42 44.81
C PRO A 441 -28.77 -23.17 44.49
N TYR A 442 -28.48 -22.50 43.37
CA TYR A 442 -29.18 -21.27 43.01
C TYR A 442 -29.28 -21.06 41.50
N VAL A 443 -30.26 -20.28 41.08
CA VAL A 443 -30.36 -19.75 39.71
C VAL A 443 -29.96 -18.28 39.75
N VAL A 444 -29.06 -17.86 38.87
CA VAL A 444 -28.63 -16.47 38.73
C VAL A 444 -29.02 -15.92 37.36
N VAL A 445 -29.57 -14.69 37.37
CA VAL A 445 -29.81 -13.87 36.18
C VAL A 445 -28.78 -12.74 36.20
N SER A 446 -28.09 -12.51 35.09
CA SER A 446 -27.11 -11.43 34.94
C SER A 446 -27.48 -10.55 33.74
N LYS A 447 -27.48 -9.22 33.95
CA LYS A 447 -27.43 -8.23 32.85
C LYS A 447 -26.07 -8.21 32.17
N LEU A 448 -25.05 -8.74 32.84
CA LEU A 448 -23.67 -8.62 32.44
C LEU A 448 -23.08 -9.93 31.97
N ASP A 449 -22.44 -9.84 30.82
CA ASP A 449 -21.45 -10.78 30.36
C ASP A 449 -20.13 -10.04 30.05
N LYS A 450 -19.02 -10.77 30.02
CA LYS A 450 -17.70 -10.19 29.67
C LYS A 450 -17.69 -9.61 28.24
N SER A 451 -18.71 -9.88 27.42
CA SER A 451 -18.81 -9.42 26.04
C SER A 451 -19.02 -7.90 25.93
N GLY A 452 -19.74 -7.29 26.88
CA GLY A 452 -19.90 -5.84 26.97
C GLY A 452 -18.56 -5.13 27.13
N GLY A 453 -17.71 -5.59 28.05
CA GLY A 453 -16.37 -5.05 28.29
C GLY A 453 -15.46 -5.17 27.06
N VAL A 454 -15.44 -6.34 26.41
CA VAL A 454 -14.65 -6.54 25.17
C VAL A 454 -15.13 -5.62 24.05
N ARG A 455 -16.45 -5.50 23.84
CA ARG A 455 -17.02 -4.56 22.85
C ARG A 455 -16.65 -3.12 23.16
N ALA A 456 -16.73 -2.70 24.43
CA ALA A 456 -16.43 -1.34 24.84
C ALA A 456 -14.98 -0.95 24.54
N VAL A 457 -14.03 -1.83 24.84
CA VAL A 457 -12.59 -1.62 24.56
C VAL A 457 -12.32 -1.65 23.05
N ARG A 458 -12.92 -2.61 22.33
CA ARG A 458 -12.76 -2.70 20.87
C ARG A 458 -13.36 -1.52 20.12
N ALA A 459 -14.43 -0.90 20.64
CA ALA A 459 -15.13 0.18 19.94
C ALA A 459 -14.26 1.42 19.71
N ASN A 460 -13.31 1.72 20.60
CA ASN A 460 -12.51 2.93 20.49
C ASN A 460 -11.10 2.80 21.07
N ARG A 461 -10.19 2.19 20.29
CA ARG A 461 -8.76 2.09 20.62
C ARG A 461 -8.13 3.45 20.91
N ARG A 462 -8.49 4.45 20.10
CA ARG A 462 -7.92 5.80 20.19
C ARG A 462 -8.21 6.44 21.54
N ALA A 463 -9.45 6.31 22.03
CA ALA A 463 -9.83 6.83 23.33
C ALA A 463 -9.02 6.15 24.46
N LEU A 464 -8.79 4.83 24.40
CA LEU A 464 -7.99 4.10 25.39
C LEU A 464 -6.56 4.65 25.45
N GLU A 465 -5.90 4.77 24.30
CA GLU A 465 -4.52 5.25 24.21
C GLU A 465 -4.39 6.70 24.69
N GLN A 466 -5.28 7.58 24.23
CA GLN A 466 -5.28 9.00 24.62
C GLN A 466 -5.56 9.16 26.11
N MET A 467 -6.48 8.37 26.68
CA MET A 467 -6.79 8.43 28.10
C MET A 467 -5.59 8.01 28.96
N ARG A 468 -4.89 6.95 28.57
CA ARG A 468 -3.64 6.52 29.22
C ARG A 468 -2.56 7.58 29.13
N ASP A 469 -2.40 8.22 27.96
CA ASP A 469 -1.42 9.29 27.77
C ASP A 469 -1.76 10.54 28.61
N LEU A 470 -3.04 10.92 28.71
CA LEU A 470 -3.49 12.03 29.57
C LEU A 470 -3.19 11.75 31.05
N LEU A 471 -3.47 10.54 31.55
CA LEU A 471 -3.16 10.17 32.93
C LEU A 471 -1.65 10.21 33.21
N ARG A 472 -0.82 9.71 32.28
CA ARG A 472 0.65 9.79 32.36
C ARG A 472 1.17 11.22 32.38
N LEU A 473 0.47 12.13 31.73
CA LEU A 473 0.80 13.56 31.70
C LEU A 473 0.17 14.33 32.85
N GLY A 474 -0.34 13.62 33.86
CA GLY A 474 -0.75 14.21 35.12
C GLY A 474 -2.24 14.52 35.23
N LEU A 475 -3.10 14.10 34.28
CA LEU A 475 -4.55 14.29 34.40
C LEU A 475 -5.03 13.78 35.77
N PRO A 476 -5.68 14.62 36.61
CA PRO A 476 -6.14 14.18 37.92
C PRO A 476 -7.23 13.12 37.78
N ALA A 477 -7.21 12.10 38.67
CA ALA A 477 -8.14 10.97 38.62
C ALA A 477 -9.61 11.40 38.57
N ARG A 478 -10.01 12.44 39.32
CA ARG A 478 -11.36 13.01 39.33
C ARG A 478 -11.87 13.48 37.95
N TRP A 479 -10.98 13.80 37.02
CA TRP A 479 -11.33 14.24 35.66
C TRP A 479 -11.38 13.10 34.64
N ALA A 480 -10.97 11.89 35.03
CA ALA A 480 -10.82 10.74 34.14
C ALA A 480 -12.12 10.40 33.40
N GLU A 481 -13.24 10.33 34.12
CA GLU A 481 -14.54 10.00 33.53
C GLU A 481 -15.05 11.08 32.56
N ARG A 482 -14.81 12.35 32.86
CA ARG A 482 -15.18 13.46 31.96
C ARG A 482 -14.30 13.45 30.71
N ALA A 483 -12.98 13.24 30.87
CA ALA A 483 -12.05 13.12 29.77
C ALA A 483 -12.43 11.94 28.86
N TRP A 484 -12.71 10.77 29.43
CA TRP A 484 -13.18 9.59 28.69
C TRP A 484 -14.44 9.87 27.86
N ARG A 485 -15.44 10.52 28.45
CA ARG A 485 -16.67 10.93 27.73
C ARG A 485 -16.38 11.88 26.57
N LEU A 486 -15.41 12.78 26.71
CA LEU A 486 -14.99 13.69 25.62
C LEU A 486 -14.21 12.94 24.54
N LEU A 487 -13.26 12.08 24.91
CA LEU A 487 -12.47 11.30 23.97
C LEU A 487 -13.34 10.34 23.14
N ARG A 488 -14.41 9.80 23.72
CA ARG A 488 -15.40 8.97 23.00
C ARG A 488 -16.19 9.72 21.94
N ARG A 489 -16.22 11.06 21.96
CA ARG A 489 -16.84 11.88 20.91
C ARG A 489 -15.94 12.05 19.70
N LEU A 490 -14.63 11.77 19.82
CA LEU A 490 -13.72 11.76 18.68
C LEU A 490 -14.06 10.55 17.78
N PRO A 491 -13.85 10.66 16.45
CA PRO A 491 -14.09 9.55 15.52
C PRO A 491 -13.42 8.27 16.03
N PRO A 492 -14.20 7.19 16.28
CA PRO A 492 -13.66 5.98 16.88
C PRO A 492 -12.73 5.27 15.91
N ARG A 493 -11.70 4.62 16.46
CA ARG A 493 -10.93 3.60 15.74
C ARG A 493 -11.30 2.23 16.32
N PRO A 494 -12.24 1.50 15.70
CA PRO A 494 -12.61 0.19 16.17
C PRO A 494 -11.48 -0.81 15.88
N ILE A 495 -11.27 -1.76 16.80
CA ILE A 495 -10.33 -2.88 16.61
C ILE A 495 -11.10 -4.04 15.95
N PRO A 496 -10.70 -4.51 14.75
CA PRO A 496 -11.30 -5.68 14.13
C PRO A 496 -11.22 -6.91 15.04
N ALA A 497 -12.25 -7.76 15.01
CA ALA A 497 -12.28 -8.97 15.83
C ALA A 497 -11.15 -9.93 15.42
N ALA A 498 -10.89 -10.05 14.11
CA ALA A 498 -9.81 -10.87 13.55
C ALA A 498 -8.40 -10.50 14.06
N THR A 499 -8.21 -9.26 14.54
CA THR A 499 -6.96 -8.78 15.15
C THR A 499 -7.04 -8.72 16.68
N THR A 500 -8.01 -9.40 17.28
CA THR A 500 -8.17 -9.53 18.73
C THR A 500 -7.81 -10.94 19.16
N LEU A 501 -7.06 -11.05 20.24
CA LEU A 501 -6.80 -12.29 20.97
C LEU A 501 -7.57 -12.24 22.29
N VAL A 502 -8.37 -13.26 22.56
CA VAL A 502 -9.02 -13.45 23.85
C VAL A 502 -8.49 -14.70 24.52
N VAL A 503 -8.12 -14.62 25.79
CA VAL A 503 -7.60 -15.73 26.58
C VAL A 503 -8.40 -15.83 27.86
N GLY A 504 -8.83 -17.03 28.19
CA GLY A 504 -9.68 -17.30 29.33
C GLY A 504 -9.50 -18.73 29.81
N ASP A 505 -10.00 -19.05 30.98
CA ASP A 505 -9.81 -20.37 31.57
C ASP A 505 -10.73 -21.38 30.86
N GLN A 506 -12.00 -21.07 30.68
CA GLN A 506 -12.96 -22.00 30.10
C GLN A 506 -13.99 -21.33 29.21
N PHE A 507 -14.08 -21.78 27.97
CA PHE A 507 -15.08 -21.31 27.00
C PHE A 507 -16.20 -22.36 26.79
N HIS A 508 -16.39 -23.25 27.75
CA HIS A 508 -17.31 -24.39 27.66
C HIS A 508 -18.57 -24.19 28.50
N ALA A 509 -19.71 -24.60 27.95
CA ALA A 509 -21.07 -24.42 28.47
C ALA A 509 -21.56 -22.95 28.46
N ALA A 510 -22.87 -22.78 28.28
CA ALA A 510 -23.53 -21.47 28.19
C ALA A 510 -23.44 -20.61 29.47
N HIS A 511 -22.86 -21.16 30.55
CA HIS A 511 -22.80 -20.56 31.88
C HIS A 511 -21.39 -20.13 32.29
N ASN A 512 -20.40 -20.29 31.40
CA ASN A 512 -19.06 -19.78 31.65
C ASN A 512 -18.94 -18.31 31.17
N ALA A 513 -18.48 -17.45 32.08
CA ALA A 513 -18.30 -16.03 31.86
C ALA A 513 -17.36 -15.72 30.68
N ASP A 514 -16.38 -16.58 30.42
CA ASP A 514 -15.34 -16.37 29.39
C ASP A 514 -15.83 -16.60 27.97
N VAL A 515 -16.93 -17.32 27.78
CA VAL A 515 -17.67 -17.33 26.50
C VAL A 515 -18.04 -15.89 26.11
N GLY A 516 -18.29 -15.03 27.09
CA GLY A 516 -18.49 -13.59 26.90
C GLY A 516 -17.31 -12.90 26.21
N LEU A 517 -16.07 -13.29 26.50
CA LEU A 517 -14.89 -12.71 25.85
C LEU A 517 -14.93 -12.93 24.33
N ALA A 518 -15.19 -14.17 23.90
CA ALA A 518 -15.29 -14.52 22.49
C ALA A 518 -16.52 -13.89 21.81
N LYS A 519 -17.69 -13.87 22.49
CA LYS A 519 -18.90 -13.19 22.00
C LYS A 519 -18.69 -11.69 21.78
N GLY A 520 -17.82 -11.07 22.59
CA GLY A 520 -17.46 -9.65 22.43
C GLY A 520 -16.57 -9.38 21.22
N ALA A 521 -15.98 -10.41 20.63
CA ALA A 521 -15.11 -10.34 19.47
C ALA A 521 -15.31 -11.54 18.51
N PRO A 522 -16.46 -11.64 17.82
CA PRO A 522 -16.74 -12.76 16.92
C PRO A 522 -15.70 -12.84 15.80
N GLY A 523 -15.01 -13.99 15.69
CA GLY A 523 -13.88 -14.20 14.78
C GLY A 523 -12.50 -13.90 15.38
N ALA A 524 -12.40 -13.46 16.64
CA ALA A 524 -11.15 -13.37 17.37
C ALA A 524 -10.50 -14.75 17.54
N LEU A 525 -9.18 -14.77 17.72
CA LEU A 525 -8.50 -15.98 18.20
C LEU A 525 -8.81 -16.14 19.68
N ALA A 526 -9.50 -17.21 20.06
CA ALA A 526 -9.84 -17.50 21.45
C ALA A 526 -9.03 -18.70 21.96
N LEU A 527 -8.33 -18.54 23.08
CA LEU A 527 -7.51 -19.60 23.69
C LEU A 527 -8.03 -19.93 25.08
N ALA A 528 -8.51 -21.16 25.26
CA ALA A 528 -8.99 -21.69 26.53
C ALA A 528 -7.84 -22.36 27.27
N VAL A 529 -7.33 -21.74 28.33
CA VAL A 529 -6.16 -22.21 29.09
C VAL A 529 -6.51 -23.02 30.34
N GLY A 530 -7.76 -23.07 30.78
CA GLY A 530 -8.26 -23.93 31.87
C GLY A 530 -8.71 -25.32 31.40
N GLY A 531 -8.73 -25.56 30.08
CA GLY A 531 -8.81 -26.91 29.51
C GLY A 531 -10.15 -27.31 28.91
N SER A 532 -11.09 -26.39 28.68
CA SER A 532 -12.33 -26.71 27.96
C SER A 532 -12.90 -25.54 27.16
N ALA A 533 -13.42 -25.84 25.97
CA ALA A 533 -14.12 -24.90 25.09
C ALA A 533 -15.33 -25.54 24.42
N ASP A 534 -16.38 -24.75 24.17
CA ASP A 534 -17.57 -25.13 23.39
C ASP A 534 -17.23 -25.11 21.88
N PRO A 535 -17.51 -26.19 21.14
CA PRO A 535 -17.21 -26.27 19.71
C PRO A 535 -17.92 -25.18 18.89
N ASP A 536 -19.06 -24.62 19.33
CA ASP A 536 -19.78 -23.56 18.62
C ASP A 536 -19.06 -22.22 18.65
N VAL A 537 -18.15 -21.99 19.60
CA VAL A 537 -17.34 -20.77 19.59
C VAL A 537 -16.38 -20.85 18.40
N GLU A 538 -16.46 -19.87 17.51
CA GLU A 538 -15.59 -19.80 16.34
C GLU A 538 -14.15 -19.50 16.75
N ASN A 539 -13.20 -20.15 16.08
CA ASN A 539 -11.76 -19.87 16.26
C ASN A 539 -11.27 -19.99 17.72
N VAL A 540 -11.95 -20.81 18.53
CA VAL A 540 -11.51 -21.21 19.87
C VAL A 540 -10.63 -22.45 19.83
N PHE A 541 -9.61 -22.49 20.67
CA PHE A 541 -8.70 -23.61 20.84
C PHE A 541 -8.47 -23.89 22.32
N VAL A 542 -8.47 -25.16 22.72
CA VAL A 542 -8.08 -25.54 24.07
C VAL A 542 -6.56 -25.69 24.12
N TRP A 543 -5.90 -24.97 25.01
CA TRP A 543 -4.46 -24.96 25.11
C TRP A 543 -3.94 -26.26 25.78
N PRO A 544 -2.79 -26.82 25.36
CA PRO A 544 -2.26 -28.07 25.92
C PRO A 544 -1.73 -27.93 27.36
N VAL A 545 -1.26 -26.74 27.72
CA VAL A 545 -0.81 -26.40 29.08
C VAL A 545 -1.91 -25.58 29.76
N ARG A 546 -1.98 -25.62 31.10
CA ARG A 546 -3.05 -24.95 31.85
C ARG A 546 -2.65 -23.65 32.56
N GLY A 547 -3.65 -22.78 32.72
CA GLY A 547 -3.60 -21.56 33.54
C GLY A 547 -2.43 -20.64 33.22
N GLU A 548 -1.76 -20.17 34.28
CA GLU A 548 -0.66 -19.22 34.17
C GLU A 548 0.45 -19.67 33.21
N ALA A 549 0.84 -20.94 33.24
CA ALA A 549 1.91 -21.46 32.39
C ALA A 549 1.58 -21.32 30.89
N ALA A 550 0.32 -21.52 30.51
CA ALA A 550 -0.15 -21.27 29.14
C ALA A 550 -0.13 -19.77 28.80
N SER A 551 -0.60 -18.92 29.71
CA SER A 551 -0.57 -17.47 29.54
C SER A 551 0.85 -16.95 29.34
N LEU A 552 1.84 -17.50 30.05
CA LEU A 552 3.26 -17.16 29.88
C LEU A 552 3.78 -17.52 28.48
N GLU A 553 3.42 -18.68 27.92
CA GLU A 553 3.81 -19.07 26.55
C GLU A 553 3.21 -18.10 25.51
N ILE A 554 1.92 -17.78 25.67
CA ILE A 554 1.20 -16.85 24.79
C ILE A 554 1.83 -15.45 24.87
N GLN A 555 2.07 -14.95 26.08
CA GLN A 555 2.70 -13.65 26.31
C GLN A 555 4.13 -13.60 25.76
N ALA A 556 4.92 -14.69 25.89
CA ALA A 556 6.25 -14.78 25.31
C ALA A 556 6.22 -14.68 23.78
N ALA A 557 5.23 -15.30 23.12
CA ALA A 557 5.03 -15.15 21.68
C ALA A 557 4.65 -13.72 21.29
N LEU A 558 3.73 -13.08 22.02
CA LEU A 558 3.35 -11.67 21.82
C LEU A 558 4.53 -10.71 22.04
N ALA A 559 5.38 -11.01 23.03
CA ALA A 559 6.56 -10.23 23.39
C ALA A 559 7.69 -10.34 22.35
N LYS A 560 7.76 -11.45 21.60
CA LYS A 560 8.83 -11.71 20.63
C LYS A 560 8.90 -10.57 19.62
N LYS A 561 9.96 -9.75 19.69
CA LYS A 561 10.18 -8.69 18.71
C LYS A 561 10.52 -9.34 17.37
N VAL A 562 9.54 -9.44 16.49
CA VAL A 562 9.83 -9.73 15.08
C VAL A 562 10.70 -8.59 14.60
N PRO A 563 11.95 -8.85 14.17
CA PRO A 563 12.72 -7.84 13.48
C PRO A 563 11.80 -7.30 12.38
N SER A 564 11.48 -6.02 12.41
CA SER A 564 10.47 -5.41 11.54
C SER A 564 10.72 -5.62 10.04
N GLY A 565 11.86 -6.21 9.69
CA GLY A 565 12.48 -6.16 8.36
C GLY A 565 12.95 -4.75 8.01
N PHE A 566 12.58 -3.75 8.81
CA PHE A 566 12.75 -2.33 8.56
C PHE A 566 13.98 -1.82 9.32
N ASP A 567 15.08 -1.66 8.59
CA ASP A 567 16.27 -1.01 9.13
C ASP A 567 16.05 0.51 9.13
N THR A 568 15.59 1.04 10.26
CA THR A 568 15.31 2.48 10.44
C THR A 568 16.53 3.35 10.16
N LYS A 569 17.73 2.87 10.50
CA LYS A 569 18.99 3.59 10.28
C LYS A 569 19.30 3.66 8.79
N ALA A 570 19.19 2.53 8.09
CA ALA A 570 19.41 2.46 6.65
C ALA A 570 18.35 3.26 5.88
N ALA A 571 17.09 3.15 6.28
CA ALA A 571 15.96 3.90 5.71
C ALA A 571 16.17 5.42 5.85
N ALA A 572 16.52 5.91 7.04
CA ALA A 572 16.81 7.33 7.27
C ALA A 572 18.04 7.79 6.49
N GLY A 573 19.10 6.98 6.48
CA GLY A 573 20.31 7.25 5.72
C GLY A 573 20.10 7.33 4.21
N LEU A 574 19.31 6.39 3.65
CA LEU A 574 18.90 6.40 2.25
C LEU A 574 18.08 7.64 1.93
N LEU A 575 17.06 7.97 2.74
CA LEU A 575 16.22 9.16 2.51
C LEU A 575 17.06 10.44 2.53
N PHE A 576 17.99 10.57 3.49
CA PHE A 576 18.91 11.69 3.54
C PHE A 576 19.81 11.76 2.30
N ALA A 577 20.52 10.66 1.99
CA ALA A 577 21.40 10.55 0.82
C ALA A 577 20.66 10.90 -0.47
N ARG A 578 19.45 10.36 -0.65
CA ARG A 578 18.59 10.60 -1.80
C ARG A 578 18.18 12.06 -1.90
N THR A 579 17.70 12.68 -0.81
CA THR A 579 17.28 14.10 -0.80
C THR A 579 18.43 15.04 -1.18
N VAL A 580 19.62 14.84 -0.61
CA VAL A 580 20.81 15.64 -0.98
C VAL A 580 21.22 15.37 -2.43
N SER A 581 21.14 14.13 -2.89
CA SER A 581 21.47 13.75 -4.27
C SER A 581 20.50 14.34 -5.30
N ILE A 582 19.22 14.44 -4.95
CA ILE A 582 18.17 15.09 -5.74
C ILE A 582 18.44 16.59 -5.80
N ALA A 583 18.78 17.23 -4.67
CA ALA A 583 19.16 18.64 -4.65
C ALA A 583 20.33 18.93 -5.61
N GLY A 584 21.39 18.12 -5.55
CA GLY A 584 22.52 18.18 -6.49
C GLY A 584 22.08 18.02 -7.94
N PHE A 585 21.21 17.04 -8.23
CA PHE A 585 20.68 16.79 -9.56
C PHE A 585 19.83 17.94 -10.09
N ILE A 586 18.98 18.56 -9.26
CA ILE A 586 18.16 19.72 -9.63
C ILE A 586 19.05 20.88 -10.07
N MET A 587 20.08 21.19 -9.27
CA MET A 587 21.02 22.28 -9.58
C MET A 587 21.75 22.03 -10.91
N THR A 588 22.28 20.81 -11.12
CA THR A 588 22.97 20.48 -12.36
C THR A 588 22.03 20.42 -13.56
N SER A 589 20.80 19.94 -13.39
CA SER A 589 19.80 19.87 -14.47
C SER A 589 19.33 21.25 -14.91
N LEU A 590 19.16 22.19 -13.97
CA LEU A 590 18.89 23.58 -14.30
C LEU A 590 20.09 24.26 -14.96
N ALA A 591 21.33 23.96 -14.54
CA ALA A 591 22.52 24.56 -15.12
C ALA A 591 22.87 24.00 -16.52
N TYR A 592 22.55 22.73 -16.79
CA TYR A 592 22.99 22.01 -17.99
C TYR A 592 22.60 22.65 -19.33
N PRO A 593 21.33 23.06 -19.58
CA PRO A 593 20.98 23.74 -20.83
C PRO A 593 21.83 24.97 -21.11
N TYR A 594 22.27 25.68 -20.08
CA TYR A 594 23.07 26.90 -20.25
C TYR A 594 24.55 26.65 -20.53
N VAL A 595 25.04 25.46 -20.23
CA VAL A 595 26.37 25.02 -20.66
C VAL A 595 26.28 24.47 -22.09
N ALA A 596 25.28 23.64 -22.36
CA ALA A 596 25.18 22.93 -23.63
C ALA A 596 24.67 23.81 -24.79
N VAL A 597 23.64 24.65 -24.59
CA VAL A 597 23.04 25.44 -25.68
C VAL A 597 24.03 26.39 -26.35
N PRO A 598 24.91 27.13 -25.65
CA PRO A 598 25.91 27.96 -26.32
C PRO A 598 26.88 27.17 -27.22
N ILE A 599 27.04 25.87 -26.97
CA ILE A 599 28.01 25.01 -27.66
C ILE A 599 27.37 24.26 -28.82
N VAL A 600 26.14 23.77 -28.64
CA VAL A 600 25.47 22.90 -29.62
C VAL A 600 24.14 23.44 -30.14
N GLY A 601 23.70 24.59 -29.65
CA GLY A 601 22.37 25.16 -29.92
C GLY A 601 21.23 24.35 -29.30
N TRP A 602 20.00 24.84 -29.45
CA TRP A 602 18.80 24.15 -28.95
C TRP A 602 18.55 22.82 -29.66
N ALA A 603 18.76 22.74 -30.98
CA ALA A 603 18.63 21.49 -31.72
C ALA A 603 19.67 20.44 -31.26
N GLY A 604 20.93 20.87 -31.04
CA GLY A 604 21.96 19.98 -30.49
C GLY A 604 21.66 19.55 -29.06
N LEU A 605 21.15 20.44 -28.19
CA LEU A 605 20.67 20.05 -26.86
C LEU A 605 19.57 18.98 -26.95
N GLY A 606 18.60 19.17 -27.86
CA GLY A 606 17.56 18.19 -28.12
C GLY A 606 18.11 16.82 -28.52
N ALA A 607 19.16 16.81 -29.36
CA ALA A 607 19.88 15.59 -29.71
C ALA A 607 20.65 14.97 -28.53
N LEU A 608 21.34 15.76 -27.71
CA LEU A 608 22.01 15.27 -26.49
C LEU A 608 21.02 14.62 -25.53
N LEU A 609 19.85 15.24 -25.30
CA LEU A 609 18.80 14.69 -24.45
C LEU A 609 18.10 13.48 -25.07
N ALA A 610 17.95 13.44 -26.39
CA ALA A 610 17.42 12.28 -27.10
C ALA A 610 18.37 11.09 -27.04
N LEU A 611 19.68 11.32 -27.10
CA LEU A 611 20.69 10.27 -27.15
C LEU A 611 21.19 9.85 -25.77
N GLY A 612 21.14 10.72 -24.75
CA GLY A 612 21.57 10.39 -23.39
C GLY A 612 21.00 9.08 -22.82
N PRO A 613 19.69 8.80 -22.98
CA PRO A 613 19.09 7.54 -22.51
C PRO A 613 19.64 6.27 -23.19
N LEU A 614 20.45 6.36 -24.26
CA LEU A 614 21.17 5.21 -24.84
C LEU A 614 21.98 4.46 -23.80
N GLY A 615 22.67 5.18 -22.92
CA GLY A 615 23.44 4.60 -21.84
C GLY A 615 22.56 3.72 -20.95
N ALA A 616 21.35 4.18 -20.62
CA ALA A 616 20.39 3.43 -19.81
C ALA A 616 19.92 2.13 -20.49
N ILE A 617 19.64 2.20 -21.81
CA ILE A 617 19.15 1.08 -22.60
C ILE A 617 20.22 -0.02 -22.72
N ALA A 618 21.46 0.37 -23.06
CA ALA A 618 22.56 -0.56 -23.29
C ALA A 618 22.98 -1.31 -22.01
N THR A 619 22.82 -0.68 -20.86
CA THR A 619 23.36 -1.15 -19.57
C THR A 619 22.32 -1.72 -18.62
N GLY A 620 21.04 -1.74 -18.97
CA GLY A 620 19.98 -2.35 -18.15
C GLY A 620 20.34 -3.73 -17.59
N PRO A 621 20.85 -4.68 -18.42
CA PRO A 621 21.35 -5.97 -17.95
C PRO A 621 22.56 -5.87 -17.00
N LEU A 622 23.49 -4.95 -17.26
CA LEU A 622 24.66 -4.71 -16.41
C LEU A 622 24.25 -4.20 -15.02
N ASN A 623 23.27 -3.30 -14.95
CA ASN A 623 22.75 -2.78 -13.68
C ASN A 623 22.13 -3.89 -12.83
N GLY A 624 21.42 -4.84 -13.46
CA GLY A 624 20.95 -6.05 -12.77
C GLY A 624 22.08 -6.90 -12.18
N LEU A 625 23.20 -7.04 -12.89
CA LEU A 625 24.40 -7.72 -12.37
C LEU A 625 25.02 -6.98 -11.18
N ILE A 626 25.02 -5.64 -11.19
CA ILE A 626 25.48 -4.82 -10.06
C ILE A 626 24.64 -5.11 -8.81
N VAL A 627 23.30 -5.12 -8.93
CA VAL A 627 22.37 -5.44 -7.84
C VAL A 627 22.59 -6.86 -7.28
N ASP A 628 22.95 -7.79 -8.17
CA ASP A 628 23.10 -9.20 -7.83
C ASP A 628 24.45 -9.55 -7.20
N ARG A 629 25.51 -8.82 -7.57
CA ARG A 629 26.88 -9.10 -7.08
C ARG A 629 27.32 -8.24 -5.92
N LEU A 630 26.86 -7.00 -5.85
CA LEU A 630 27.28 -6.07 -4.80
C LEU A 630 26.26 -6.04 -3.65
N SER A 631 26.75 -5.76 -2.44
CA SER A 631 25.87 -5.42 -1.32
C SER A 631 25.15 -4.09 -1.60
N PRO A 632 23.99 -3.82 -0.96
CA PRO A 632 23.29 -2.55 -1.07
C PRO A 632 24.20 -1.34 -0.85
N ARG A 633 25.00 -1.40 0.23
CA ARG A 633 25.99 -0.37 0.54
C ARG A 633 26.98 -0.18 -0.60
N ASN A 634 27.63 -1.25 -1.06
CA ASN A 634 28.70 -1.13 -2.06
C ASN A 634 28.18 -0.66 -3.42
N ALA A 635 27.03 -1.16 -3.87
CA ALA A 635 26.41 -0.69 -5.11
C ALA A 635 26.06 0.79 -5.04
N MET A 636 25.45 1.24 -3.94
CA MET A 636 25.14 2.66 -3.74
C MET A 636 26.39 3.53 -3.66
N LEU A 637 27.45 3.07 -2.99
CA LEU A 637 28.74 3.77 -2.94
C LEU A 637 29.36 3.92 -4.33
N VAL A 638 29.39 2.85 -5.12
CA VAL A 638 29.90 2.88 -6.51
C VAL A 638 29.09 3.86 -7.35
N ASN A 639 27.77 3.80 -7.30
CA ASN A 639 26.91 4.73 -8.02
C ASN A 639 27.11 6.18 -7.56
N THR A 640 27.26 6.42 -6.26
CA THR A 640 27.51 7.77 -5.70
C THR A 640 28.87 8.31 -6.12
N LEU A 641 29.90 7.45 -6.13
CA LEU A 641 31.23 7.81 -6.57
C LEU A 641 31.25 8.15 -8.06
N ILE A 642 30.64 7.31 -8.90
CA ILE A 642 30.50 7.57 -10.35
C ILE A 642 29.73 8.88 -10.56
N LYS A 643 28.68 9.13 -9.77
CA LYS A 643 27.94 10.41 -9.81
C LYS A 643 28.80 11.61 -9.45
N ALA A 644 29.66 11.49 -8.44
CA ALA A 644 30.61 12.54 -8.09
C ALA A 644 31.59 12.82 -9.23
N VAL A 645 32.06 11.78 -9.93
CA VAL A 645 32.97 11.88 -11.07
C VAL A 645 32.27 12.49 -12.28
N PHE A 646 31.08 12.02 -12.66
CA PHE A 646 30.32 12.60 -13.78
C PHE A 646 29.85 14.02 -13.50
N ALA A 647 29.61 14.40 -12.24
CA ALA A 647 29.39 15.80 -11.91
C ALA A 647 30.61 16.70 -12.18
N LEU A 648 31.83 16.15 -12.35
CA LEU A 648 33.03 16.90 -12.73
C LEU A 648 33.28 16.91 -14.24
N GLU A 649 32.55 16.13 -15.04
CA GLU A 649 32.87 15.93 -16.46
C GLU A 649 32.82 17.23 -17.25
N LEU A 650 31.78 18.06 -17.08
CA LEU A 650 31.64 19.33 -17.80
C LEU A 650 32.69 20.36 -17.36
N PRO A 651 32.96 20.57 -16.04
CA PRO A 651 34.11 21.35 -15.61
C PRO A 651 35.44 20.88 -16.23
N ILE A 652 35.66 19.57 -16.31
CA ILE A 652 36.89 19.00 -16.90
C ILE A 652 36.95 19.27 -18.40
N PHE A 653 35.86 19.02 -19.15
CA PHE A 653 35.81 19.27 -20.59
C PHE A 653 36.00 20.75 -20.91
N ALA A 654 35.47 21.64 -20.07
CA ALA A 654 35.68 23.08 -20.18
C ALA A 654 37.13 23.47 -19.89
N ALA A 655 37.72 22.94 -18.81
CA ALA A 655 39.11 23.23 -18.44
C ALA A 655 40.12 22.72 -19.47
N LEU A 656 39.79 21.64 -20.19
CA LEU A 656 40.60 21.09 -21.27
C LEU A 656 40.28 21.69 -22.65
N ASP A 657 39.32 22.61 -22.74
CA ASP A 657 38.83 23.21 -23.99
C ASP A 657 38.40 22.20 -25.06
N ILE A 658 37.79 21.09 -24.63
CA ILE A 658 37.30 20.02 -25.50
C ILE A 658 35.76 19.94 -25.52
N MET A 659 35.06 20.97 -25.04
CA MET A 659 33.60 20.97 -25.05
C MET A 659 33.08 21.11 -26.48
N ASN A 660 32.46 20.05 -26.98
CA ASN A 660 31.79 20.00 -28.26
C ASN A 660 30.62 19.02 -28.16
N PHE A 661 29.92 18.82 -29.27
CA PHE A 661 28.78 17.88 -29.30
C PHE A 661 29.15 16.48 -28.81
N TRP A 662 30.30 15.94 -29.19
CA TRP A 662 30.68 14.55 -28.89
C TRP A 662 31.07 14.35 -27.42
N THR A 663 31.80 15.29 -26.82
CA THR A 663 32.14 15.22 -25.39
C THR A 663 30.89 15.42 -24.52
N LEU A 664 29.99 16.33 -24.89
CA LEU A 664 28.70 16.47 -24.24
C LEU A 664 27.81 15.24 -24.42
N LEU A 665 27.85 14.60 -25.59
CA LEU A 665 27.11 13.36 -25.84
C LEU A 665 27.62 12.22 -24.96
N LEU A 666 28.94 12.09 -24.82
CA LEU A 666 29.55 11.11 -23.92
C LEU A 666 29.07 11.32 -22.47
N GLY A 667 29.06 12.57 -22.00
CA GLY A 667 28.53 12.91 -20.68
C GLY A 667 27.04 12.63 -20.53
N ALA A 668 26.24 12.93 -21.55
CA ALA A 668 24.80 12.62 -21.58
C ALA A 668 24.53 11.11 -21.51
N ILE A 669 25.30 10.30 -22.24
CA ILE A 669 25.22 8.82 -22.21
C ILE A 669 25.65 8.28 -20.84
N GLY A 670 26.75 8.81 -20.28
CA GLY A 670 27.24 8.45 -18.95
C GLY A 670 26.21 8.73 -17.86
N ASN A 671 25.61 9.93 -17.87
CA ASN A 671 24.54 10.29 -16.95
C ASN A 671 23.27 9.46 -17.16
N GLY A 672 22.90 9.16 -18.40
CA GLY A 672 21.77 8.27 -18.72
C GLY A 672 21.95 6.87 -18.13
N TRP A 673 23.14 6.26 -18.31
CA TRP A 673 23.48 5.00 -17.66
C TRP A 673 23.39 5.09 -16.14
N LEU A 674 24.04 6.10 -15.55
CA LEU A 674 24.09 6.29 -14.10
C LEU A 674 22.68 6.40 -13.50
N LEU A 675 21.79 7.17 -14.12
CA LEU A 675 20.41 7.32 -13.67
C LEU A 675 19.68 5.96 -13.68
N SER A 676 19.86 5.17 -14.74
CA SER A 676 19.33 3.81 -14.87
C SER A 676 19.87 2.87 -13.78
N SER A 677 21.19 2.95 -13.50
CA SER A 677 21.83 2.17 -12.44
C SER A 677 21.28 2.53 -11.07
N ILE A 678 21.13 3.82 -10.76
CA ILE A 678 20.58 4.30 -9.48
C ILE A 678 19.14 3.82 -9.32
N MET A 679 18.26 4.01 -10.31
CA MET A 679 16.87 3.56 -10.22
C MET A 679 16.76 2.05 -10.02
N THR A 680 17.55 1.26 -10.76
CA THR A 680 17.54 -0.21 -10.65
C THR A 680 18.04 -0.68 -9.28
N THR A 681 19.17 -0.14 -8.82
CA THR A 681 19.79 -0.51 -7.54
C THR A 681 18.96 -0.06 -6.35
N GLU A 682 18.52 1.20 -6.34
CA GLU A 682 17.75 1.79 -5.24
C GLU A 682 16.40 1.08 -5.06
N SER A 683 15.63 0.84 -6.13
CA SER A 683 14.36 0.11 -6.03
C SER A 683 14.54 -1.29 -5.46
N ALA A 684 15.57 -2.03 -5.90
CA ALA A 684 15.87 -3.36 -5.36
C ALA A 684 16.28 -3.31 -3.88
N PHE A 685 16.99 -2.28 -3.44
CA PHE A 685 17.40 -2.15 -2.04
C PHE A 685 16.28 -1.66 -1.14
N ILE A 686 15.44 -0.75 -1.61
CA ILE A 686 14.23 -0.33 -0.89
C ILE A 686 13.35 -1.55 -0.60
N GLN A 687 13.14 -2.44 -1.57
CA GLN A 687 12.40 -3.69 -1.36
C GLN A 687 13.00 -4.55 -0.23
N ARG A 688 14.34 -4.65 -0.16
CA ARG A 688 15.04 -5.44 0.87
C ARG A 688 15.03 -4.78 2.25
N MET A 689 15.19 -3.46 2.32
CA MET A 689 15.29 -2.71 3.58
C MET A 689 13.94 -2.36 4.18
N ALA A 690 12.91 -2.19 3.35
CA ALA A 690 11.61 -1.78 3.82
C ALA A 690 10.77 -2.97 4.33
N GLY A 691 10.99 -4.17 3.78
CA GLY A 691 10.23 -5.37 4.14
C GLY A 691 8.72 -5.13 3.98
N LYS A 692 7.95 -5.38 5.04
CA LYS A 692 6.49 -5.12 5.05
C LYS A 692 6.12 -3.63 4.94
N PHE A 693 7.07 -2.71 5.14
CA PHE A 693 6.88 -1.26 5.03
C PHE A 693 7.25 -0.71 3.64
N LEU A 694 7.37 -1.56 2.62
CA LEU A 694 7.75 -1.16 1.26
C LEU A 694 6.86 -0.05 0.69
N ALA A 695 5.53 -0.21 0.75
CA ALA A 695 4.60 0.79 0.22
C ALA A 695 4.71 2.13 0.97
N PRO A 696 4.62 2.18 2.32
CA PRO A 696 4.82 3.42 3.07
C PRO A 696 6.18 4.08 2.81
N PHE A 697 7.27 3.31 2.80
CA PHE A 697 8.60 3.85 2.59
C PHE A 697 8.76 4.43 1.18
N THR A 698 8.25 3.75 0.15
CA THR A 698 8.26 4.24 -1.23
C THR A 698 7.44 5.54 -1.33
N GLY A 699 6.30 5.61 -0.65
CA GLY A 699 5.50 6.82 -0.53
C GLY A 699 6.27 7.98 0.09
N VAL A 700 6.95 7.76 1.23
CA VAL A 700 7.79 8.78 1.87
C VAL A 700 8.94 9.21 0.96
N ALA A 701 9.64 8.27 0.32
CA ALA A 701 10.75 8.57 -0.58
C ALA A 701 10.29 9.40 -1.79
N TRP A 702 9.08 9.12 -2.30
CA TRP A 702 8.47 9.90 -3.39
C TRP A 702 8.06 11.29 -2.94
N ILE A 703 7.38 11.43 -1.80
CA ILE A 703 7.03 12.75 -1.23
C ILE A 703 8.29 13.55 -0.93
N SER A 704 9.36 12.93 -0.42
CA SER A 704 10.64 13.60 -0.17
C SER A 704 11.24 14.16 -1.47
N TYR A 705 11.16 13.39 -2.57
CA TYR A 705 11.59 13.86 -3.89
C TYR A 705 10.79 15.08 -4.35
N LEU A 706 9.45 15.00 -4.28
CA LEU A 706 8.57 16.10 -4.69
C LEU A 706 8.74 17.34 -3.81
N ALA A 707 8.81 17.16 -2.49
CA ALA A 707 9.02 18.24 -1.53
C ALA A 707 10.36 18.94 -1.77
N THR A 708 11.43 18.19 -2.08
CA THR A 708 12.73 18.78 -2.43
C THR A 708 12.65 19.60 -3.71
N GLN A 709 11.99 19.09 -4.76
CA GLN A 709 11.77 19.82 -6.01
C GLN A 709 11.00 21.12 -5.78
N VAL A 710 9.91 21.08 -5.02
CA VAL A 710 9.09 22.25 -4.68
C VAL A 710 9.88 23.23 -3.84
N ALA A 711 10.55 22.78 -2.77
CA ALA A 711 11.29 23.66 -1.89
C ALA A 711 12.42 24.39 -2.63
N LEU A 712 13.25 23.68 -3.39
CA LEU A 712 14.39 24.29 -4.07
C LEU A 712 13.98 25.19 -5.24
N ASN A 713 13.08 24.71 -6.10
CA ASN A 713 12.74 25.42 -7.33
C ASN A 713 11.70 26.53 -7.11
N LEU A 714 10.70 26.26 -6.27
CA LEU A 714 9.55 27.13 -6.10
C LEU A 714 9.72 28.12 -4.94
N LEU A 715 10.21 27.65 -3.79
CA LEU A 715 10.29 28.47 -2.58
C LEU A 715 11.64 29.18 -2.44
N LEU A 716 12.74 28.45 -2.63
CA LEU A 716 14.08 29.03 -2.53
C LEU A 716 14.53 29.70 -3.82
N GLY A 717 13.86 29.41 -4.94
CA GLY A 717 14.19 29.97 -6.25
C GLY A 717 15.63 29.67 -6.67
N ILE A 718 16.10 28.42 -6.51
CA ILE A 718 17.50 28.03 -6.76
C ILE A 718 18.01 28.44 -8.15
N GLY A 719 17.12 28.58 -9.14
CA GLY A 719 17.43 29.14 -10.44
C GLY A 719 18.06 30.54 -10.39
N SER A 720 17.59 31.41 -9.48
CA SER A 720 18.18 32.75 -9.27
C SER A 720 19.61 32.71 -8.74
N VAL A 721 19.93 31.73 -7.89
CA VAL A 721 21.30 31.50 -7.39
C VAL A 721 22.21 31.06 -8.53
N ILE A 722 21.72 30.17 -9.41
CA ILE A 722 22.45 29.73 -10.59
C ILE A 722 22.62 30.90 -11.57
N ASP A 723 21.62 31.78 -11.72
CA ASP A 723 21.73 33.03 -12.49
C ASP A 723 22.85 33.92 -11.96
N ALA A 724 22.86 34.18 -10.66
CA ALA A 724 23.90 34.99 -10.04
C ALA A 724 25.31 34.38 -10.22
N TRP A 725 25.45 33.05 -10.09
CA TRP A 725 26.74 32.38 -10.32
C TRP A 725 27.20 32.48 -11.76
N HIS A 726 26.29 32.32 -12.73
CA HIS A 726 26.64 32.45 -14.14
C HIS A 726 27.09 33.86 -14.50
N LEU A 727 26.34 34.88 -14.04
CA LEU A 727 26.69 36.29 -14.26
C LEU A 727 28.05 36.65 -13.64
N ALA A 728 28.42 36.00 -12.53
CA ALA A 728 29.73 36.15 -11.91
C ALA A 728 30.85 35.34 -12.61
N GLY A 729 30.62 34.75 -13.79
CA GLY A 729 31.61 33.95 -14.52
C GLY A 729 31.84 32.54 -13.94
N HIS A 730 30.97 32.08 -13.05
CA HIS A 730 31.12 30.80 -12.34
C HIS A 730 30.09 29.74 -12.76
N THR A 731 29.90 29.57 -14.07
CA THR A 731 28.91 28.66 -14.68
C THR A 731 28.98 27.22 -14.16
N PHE A 732 30.16 26.74 -13.79
CA PHE A 732 30.39 25.36 -13.36
C PHE A 732 30.21 25.10 -11.84
N ARG A 733 29.91 26.12 -11.02
CA ARG A 733 29.68 25.95 -9.57
C ARG A 733 28.62 24.90 -9.20
N PRO A 734 27.45 24.82 -9.88
CA PRO A 734 26.46 23.77 -9.59
C PRO A 734 27.02 22.35 -9.71
N PHE A 735 27.87 22.13 -10.71
CA PHE A 735 28.50 20.84 -11.01
C PHE A 735 29.57 20.48 -9.97
N LEU A 736 30.44 21.44 -9.62
CA LEU A 736 31.44 21.29 -8.56
C LEU A 736 30.80 21.04 -7.19
N LEU A 737 29.76 21.80 -6.84
CA LEU A 737 29.01 21.62 -5.60
C LEU A 737 28.31 20.27 -5.57
N SER A 738 27.69 19.84 -6.67
CA SER A 738 27.09 18.51 -6.77
C SER A 738 28.14 17.41 -6.56
N SER A 739 29.29 17.49 -7.21
CA SER A 739 30.40 16.54 -7.01
C SER A 739 30.85 16.48 -5.55
N PHE A 740 31.07 17.65 -4.93
CA PHE A 740 31.44 17.78 -3.52
C PHE A 740 30.41 17.14 -2.59
N LEU A 741 29.11 17.44 -2.77
CA LEU A 741 28.04 16.85 -1.97
C LEU A 741 28.01 15.32 -2.10
N HIS A 742 28.21 14.78 -3.30
CA HIS A 742 28.25 13.33 -3.49
C HIS A 742 29.46 12.68 -2.82
N ALA A 743 30.66 13.25 -3.00
CA ALA A 743 31.90 12.68 -2.46
C ALA A 743 32.03 12.85 -0.93
N VAL A 744 31.67 14.01 -0.38
CA VAL A 744 31.98 14.39 1.01
C VAL A 744 30.79 14.25 1.95
N VAL A 745 29.56 14.34 1.45
CA VAL A 745 28.35 14.24 2.30
C VAL A 745 27.63 12.90 2.10
N ILE A 746 27.27 12.57 0.87
CA ILE A 746 26.42 11.41 0.57
C ILE A 746 27.20 10.11 0.75
N LEU A 747 28.42 10.01 0.24
CA LEU A 747 29.21 8.79 0.30
C LEU A 747 29.51 8.36 1.76
N PRO A 748 29.93 9.25 2.68
CA PRO A 748 30.02 8.92 4.11
C PRO A 748 28.67 8.60 4.75
N ALA A 749 27.59 9.31 4.39
CA ALA A 749 26.26 9.01 4.91
C ALA A 749 25.84 7.57 4.56
N ILE A 750 25.98 7.16 3.30
CA ILE A 750 25.70 5.79 2.84
C ILE A 750 26.60 4.80 3.58
N TRP A 751 27.90 5.06 3.69
CA TRP A 751 28.85 4.18 4.38
C TRP A 751 28.46 3.91 5.84
N LEU A 752 28.02 4.96 6.55
CA LEU A 752 27.70 4.92 7.98
C LEU A 752 26.30 4.39 8.28
N THR A 753 25.36 4.52 7.35
CA THR A 753 23.93 4.23 7.59
C THR A 753 23.44 2.97 6.92
N ILE A 754 23.92 2.65 5.72
CA ILE A 754 23.46 1.48 4.97
C ILE A 754 24.29 0.26 5.41
N PRO A 755 23.65 -0.84 5.85
CA PRO A 755 24.38 -2.02 6.31
C PRO A 755 25.04 -2.74 5.13
N ASN A 756 26.22 -3.31 5.37
CA ASN A 756 26.93 -4.12 4.39
C ASN A 756 26.41 -5.55 4.34
N VAL A 757 25.10 -5.72 4.15
CA VAL A 757 24.52 -7.06 4.04
C VAL A 757 24.81 -7.57 2.65
N SER A 758 25.82 -8.43 2.52
CA SER A 758 26.06 -9.13 1.27
C SER A 758 24.82 -9.98 0.97
N PRO A 759 24.19 -9.85 -0.22
CA PRO A 759 23.03 -10.65 -0.58
C PRO A 759 23.34 -12.13 -0.32
N LEU A 760 22.31 -12.90 0.07
CA LEU A 760 22.47 -14.34 0.14
C LEU A 760 22.98 -14.82 -1.23
N PRO A 761 24.10 -15.55 -1.27
CA PRO A 761 24.64 -15.96 -2.54
C PRO A 761 23.62 -16.81 -3.28
N LYS A 762 23.25 -16.42 -4.50
CA LYS A 762 22.28 -17.16 -5.31
C LYS A 762 22.81 -18.53 -5.77
N THR A 763 24.13 -18.73 -5.71
CA THR A 763 24.79 -19.95 -6.21
C THR A 763 25.22 -20.88 -5.08
N LEU A 764 25.04 -22.19 -5.27
CA LEU A 764 25.53 -23.22 -4.34
C LEU A 764 27.02 -23.05 -4.02
N ALA A 765 27.84 -22.76 -5.04
CA ALA A 765 29.28 -22.57 -4.85
C ALA A 765 29.63 -21.37 -3.96
N ALA A 766 28.84 -20.28 -4.02
CA ALA A 766 29.05 -19.13 -3.17
C ALA A 766 28.48 -19.34 -1.76
N LEU A 767 27.36 -20.07 -1.62
CA LEU A 767 26.85 -20.52 -0.31
C LEU A 767 27.86 -21.44 0.39
N LYS A 768 28.40 -22.46 -0.29
CA LYS A 768 29.46 -23.34 0.22
C LYS A 768 30.70 -22.55 0.65
N ARG A 769 31.16 -21.59 -0.16
CA ARG A 769 32.30 -20.71 0.21
C ARG A 769 31.98 -19.85 1.43
N ARG A 770 30.77 -19.31 1.54
CA ARG A 770 30.34 -18.50 2.69
C ARG A 770 30.22 -19.36 3.95
N LEU A 771 29.68 -20.57 3.84
CA LEU A 771 29.60 -21.55 4.93
C LEU A 771 31.00 -21.98 5.39
N ALA A 772 31.92 -22.24 4.46
CA ALA A 772 33.32 -22.55 4.77
C ALA A 772 34.03 -21.39 5.49
N ARG A 773 33.81 -20.13 5.04
CA ARG A 773 34.31 -18.93 5.72
C ARG A 773 33.71 -18.74 7.11
N ALA A 774 32.45 -19.11 7.29
CA ALA A 774 31.77 -19.12 8.58
C ALA A 774 32.17 -20.34 9.44
N ARG A 775 33.24 -21.08 9.09
CA ARG A 775 33.71 -22.30 9.76
C ARG A 775 32.62 -23.36 9.96
N GLY A 776 31.59 -23.34 9.11
CA GLY A 776 30.43 -24.23 9.22
C GLY A 776 29.41 -23.86 10.30
N GLU A 777 29.61 -22.82 11.10
CA GLU A 777 28.85 -22.54 12.33
C GLU A 777 27.51 -21.81 12.10
N SER A 778 26.99 -21.74 10.87
CA SER A 778 25.73 -21.04 10.58
C SER A 778 24.63 -22.02 10.15
N PRO A 779 23.73 -22.44 11.07
CA PRO A 779 22.58 -23.30 10.76
C PRO A 779 21.73 -22.73 9.62
N ALA A 780 21.51 -21.41 9.62
CA ALA A 780 20.75 -20.72 8.56
C ALA A 780 21.39 -20.84 7.17
N LEU A 781 22.74 -20.78 7.07
CA LEU A 781 23.42 -20.99 5.79
C LEU A 781 23.38 -22.45 5.33
N ARG A 782 23.38 -23.42 6.26
CA ARG A 782 23.21 -24.85 5.92
C ARG A 782 21.81 -25.12 5.43
N GLU A 783 20.79 -24.65 6.15
CA GLU A 783 19.39 -24.77 5.75
C GLU A 783 19.14 -24.16 4.38
N GLU A 784 19.67 -22.95 4.12
CA GLU A 784 19.53 -22.30 2.81
C GLU A 784 20.31 -23.03 1.71
N LEU A 785 21.49 -23.58 2.02
CA LEU A 785 22.26 -24.42 1.09
C LEU A 785 21.47 -25.68 0.71
N ASP A 786 20.89 -26.37 1.68
CA ASP A 786 20.10 -27.59 1.47
C ASP A 786 18.80 -27.30 0.75
N LYS A 787 18.12 -26.21 1.10
CA LYS A 787 16.92 -25.72 0.41
C LYS A 787 17.23 -25.39 -1.05
N ARG A 788 18.31 -24.66 -1.31
CA ARG A 788 18.75 -24.33 -2.68
C ARG A 788 19.14 -25.57 -3.46
N SER A 789 19.86 -26.52 -2.83
CA SER A 789 20.27 -27.77 -3.47
C SER A 789 19.05 -28.62 -3.84
N ARG A 790 18.05 -28.72 -2.94
CA ARG A 790 16.79 -29.42 -3.22
C ARG A 790 16.03 -28.74 -4.36
N ALA A 791 15.87 -27.42 -4.29
CA ALA A 791 15.20 -26.65 -5.34
C ALA A 791 15.86 -26.83 -6.72
N LEU A 792 17.19 -26.85 -6.79
CA LEU A 792 17.92 -27.07 -8.05
C LEU A 792 17.76 -28.51 -8.57
N ARG A 793 17.77 -29.52 -7.69
CA ARG A 793 17.52 -30.93 -8.06
C ARG A 793 16.10 -31.14 -8.58
N GLU A 794 15.12 -30.41 -8.06
CA GLU A 794 13.74 -30.43 -8.56
C GLU A 794 13.57 -29.60 -9.85
N GLN A 795 14.28 -28.47 -9.96
CA GLN A 795 14.16 -27.56 -11.09
C GLN A 795 14.83 -28.12 -12.35
N ALA A 796 16.03 -28.69 -12.24
CA ALA A 796 16.78 -29.21 -13.39
C ALA A 796 15.95 -30.18 -14.27
N PRO A 797 15.27 -31.22 -13.75
CA PRO A 797 14.46 -32.12 -14.58
C PRO A 797 13.24 -31.42 -15.17
N LYS A 798 12.62 -30.46 -14.46
CA LYS A 798 11.48 -29.68 -14.96
C LYS A 798 11.89 -28.80 -16.15
N GLU A 799 13.01 -28.10 -16.04
CA GLU A 799 13.54 -27.27 -17.14
C GLU A 799 14.00 -28.12 -18.33
N ALA A 800 14.61 -29.29 -18.07
CA ALA A 800 14.97 -30.23 -19.12
C ALA A 800 13.73 -30.78 -19.85
N ALA A 801 12.68 -31.15 -19.13
CA ALA A 801 11.42 -31.60 -19.72
C ALA A 801 10.75 -30.48 -20.52
N ALA A 802 10.73 -29.24 -20.00
CA ALA A 802 10.19 -28.09 -20.71
C ALA A 802 10.99 -27.75 -21.98
N ALA A 803 12.33 -27.85 -21.92
CA ALA A 803 13.19 -27.69 -23.10
C ALA A 803 12.88 -28.76 -24.16
N ARG A 804 12.77 -30.04 -23.78
CA ARG A 804 12.39 -31.13 -24.71
C ARG A 804 11.01 -30.92 -25.31
N ALA A 805 10.03 -30.45 -24.53
CA ALA A 805 8.70 -30.13 -25.02
C ALA A 805 8.72 -28.98 -26.04
N ALA A 806 9.46 -27.90 -25.75
CA ALA A 806 9.63 -26.79 -26.69
C ALA A 806 10.35 -27.21 -27.98
N GLU A 807 11.35 -28.11 -27.87
CA GLU A 807 12.07 -28.69 -29.00
C GLU A 807 11.17 -29.59 -29.86
N ALA A 808 10.36 -30.44 -29.24
CA ALA A 808 9.37 -31.26 -29.93
C ALA A 808 8.31 -30.41 -30.64
N GLU A 809 7.81 -29.34 -30.00
CA GLU A 809 6.88 -28.41 -30.64
C GLU A 809 7.54 -27.66 -31.81
N LEU A 810 8.79 -27.25 -31.65
CA LEU A 810 9.56 -26.60 -32.71
C LEU A 810 9.75 -27.54 -33.92
N ALA A 811 10.06 -28.82 -33.67
CA ALA A 811 10.15 -29.84 -34.72
C ALA A 811 8.80 -30.08 -35.42
N ALA A 812 7.71 -30.17 -34.66
CA ALA A 812 6.35 -30.32 -35.22
C ALA A 812 5.95 -29.13 -36.11
N LEU A 813 6.33 -27.90 -35.73
CA LEU A 813 6.10 -26.70 -36.54
C LEU A 813 6.99 -26.64 -37.80
N ALA A 814 8.15 -27.30 -37.79
CA ALA A 814 9.03 -27.37 -38.95
C ALA A 814 8.47 -28.30 -40.04
N VAL A 815 7.82 -29.40 -39.67
CA VAL A 815 7.22 -30.37 -40.59
C VAL A 815 5.96 -29.84 -41.29
N ARG A 816 5.23 -28.90 -40.66
CA ARG A 816 4.04 -28.28 -41.28
C ARG A 816 4.42 -27.33 -42.42
N SER A 817 4.47 -27.83 -43.66
CA SER A 817 4.54 -27.03 -44.89
C SER A 817 3.13 -26.74 -45.42
N GLY A 818 2.82 -25.47 -45.73
CA GLY A 818 1.48 -25.03 -46.13
C GLY A 818 0.79 -24.12 -45.10
N GLY A 819 -0.30 -23.47 -45.50
CA GLY A 819 -1.10 -22.57 -44.69
C GLY A 819 -1.24 -21.15 -45.27
N SER A 820 -2.31 -20.47 -44.85
CA SER A 820 -2.58 -19.09 -45.23
C SER A 820 -1.46 -18.14 -44.78
N TRP A 821 -1.42 -16.92 -45.32
CA TRP A 821 -0.41 -15.93 -44.92
C TRP A 821 -0.45 -15.60 -43.41
N SER A 822 -1.65 -15.54 -42.82
CA SER A 822 -1.84 -15.34 -41.37
C SER A 822 -1.29 -16.51 -40.57
N GLU A 823 -1.55 -17.75 -40.97
CA GLU A 823 -1.00 -18.96 -40.34
C GLU A 823 0.52 -19.01 -40.44
N ARG A 824 1.09 -18.67 -41.61
CA ARG A 824 2.55 -18.58 -41.79
C ARG A 824 3.17 -17.51 -40.87
N ARG A 825 2.49 -16.38 -40.68
CA ARG A 825 2.94 -15.31 -39.76
C ARG A 825 2.87 -15.77 -38.29
N VAL A 826 1.78 -16.41 -37.88
CA VAL A 826 1.60 -16.98 -36.54
C VAL A 826 2.65 -18.07 -36.28
N ARG A 827 2.86 -18.98 -37.24
CA ARG A 827 3.89 -20.02 -37.19
C ARG A 827 5.28 -19.43 -37.03
N ARG A 828 5.67 -18.45 -37.86
CA ARG A 828 6.97 -17.76 -37.74
C ARG A 828 7.15 -17.04 -36.41
N ALA A 829 6.08 -16.49 -35.84
CA ALA A 829 6.11 -15.88 -34.51
C ALA A 829 6.29 -16.95 -33.42
N ARG A 830 5.54 -18.05 -33.50
CA ARG A 830 5.63 -19.18 -32.55
C ARG A 830 6.99 -19.88 -32.60
N VAL A 831 7.54 -20.13 -33.80
CA VAL A 831 8.89 -20.70 -33.99
C VAL A 831 9.96 -19.82 -33.34
N ARG A 832 9.92 -18.50 -33.57
CA ARG A 832 10.88 -17.56 -32.95
C ARG A 832 10.72 -17.53 -31.43
N PHE A 833 9.48 -17.57 -30.94
CA PHE A 833 9.20 -17.67 -29.52
C PHE A 833 9.78 -18.96 -28.93
N LEU A 834 9.48 -20.13 -29.51
CA LEU A 834 9.96 -21.42 -29.02
C LEU A 834 11.48 -21.53 -29.04
N LYS A 835 12.17 -20.96 -30.05
CA LYS A 835 13.64 -20.89 -30.05
C LYS A 835 14.16 -20.09 -28.86
N THR A 836 13.53 -18.97 -28.56
CA THR A 836 13.90 -18.11 -27.42
C THR A 836 13.61 -18.80 -26.10
N GLU A 837 12.44 -19.43 -25.96
CA GLU A 837 12.08 -20.21 -24.78
C GLU A 837 13.05 -21.39 -24.61
N LEU A 838 13.32 -22.16 -25.66
CA LEU A 838 14.27 -23.28 -25.63
C LEU A 838 15.66 -22.83 -25.17
N ALA A 839 16.17 -21.72 -25.70
CA ALA A 839 17.46 -21.16 -25.27
C ALA A 839 17.45 -20.77 -23.78
N SER A 840 16.40 -20.09 -23.32
CA SER A 840 16.23 -19.72 -21.91
C SER A 840 16.14 -20.95 -20.99
N ARG A 841 15.35 -21.96 -21.37
CA ARG A 841 15.19 -23.22 -20.62
C ARG A 841 16.48 -24.04 -20.58
N ARG A 842 17.22 -24.11 -21.70
CA ARG A 842 18.54 -24.75 -21.77
C ARG A 842 19.55 -24.02 -20.90
N GLU A 843 19.56 -22.68 -20.90
CA GLU A 843 20.43 -21.91 -20.00
C GLU A 843 20.10 -22.21 -18.53
N ALA A 844 18.81 -22.17 -18.16
CA ALA A 844 18.36 -22.45 -16.79
C ALA A 844 18.73 -23.87 -16.34
N TYR A 845 18.54 -24.86 -17.22
CA TYR A 845 18.95 -26.24 -17.00
C TYR A 845 20.48 -26.37 -16.81
N LEU A 846 21.27 -25.83 -17.74
CA LEU A 846 22.74 -25.89 -17.68
C LEU A 846 23.29 -25.09 -16.48
N ALA A 847 22.65 -23.99 -16.11
CA ALA A 847 23.00 -23.24 -14.91
C ALA A 847 22.72 -24.03 -13.64
N ALA A 848 21.56 -24.69 -13.55
CA ALA A 848 21.24 -25.56 -12.42
C ALA A 848 22.20 -26.76 -12.32
N GLN A 849 22.51 -27.40 -13.45
CA GLN A 849 23.50 -28.47 -13.52
C GLN A 849 24.90 -27.98 -13.14
N ALA A 850 25.36 -26.83 -13.65
CA ALA A 850 26.67 -26.26 -13.32
C ALA A 850 26.81 -25.82 -11.86
N GLU A 851 25.69 -25.55 -11.17
CA GLU A 851 25.65 -25.32 -9.74
C GLU A 851 25.71 -26.61 -8.92
N LEU A 852 25.04 -27.68 -9.37
CA LEU A 852 25.04 -29.00 -8.72
C LEU A 852 26.37 -29.73 -8.95
N ASP A 853 26.86 -29.72 -10.19
CA ASP A 853 28.10 -30.33 -10.66
C ASP A 853 28.98 -29.27 -11.37
N PRO A 854 30.09 -28.83 -10.73
CA PRO A 854 31.02 -27.86 -11.32
C PRO A 854 31.61 -28.28 -12.68
N SER A 855 31.63 -29.57 -13.02
CA SER A 855 32.14 -30.06 -14.32
C SER A 855 31.34 -29.48 -15.50
N GLN A 856 30.05 -29.19 -15.29
CA GLN A 856 29.13 -28.68 -16.31
C GLN A 856 29.33 -27.17 -16.61
N ARG A 857 30.25 -26.48 -15.91
CA ARG A 857 30.53 -25.05 -16.14
C ARG A 857 31.10 -24.77 -17.53
N SER A 858 31.86 -25.68 -18.10
CA SER A 858 32.38 -25.55 -19.47
C SER A 858 31.22 -25.58 -20.48
N ALA A 859 30.26 -26.48 -20.31
CA ALA A 859 29.04 -26.56 -21.12
C ALA A 859 28.21 -25.28 -21.02
N LEU A 860 28.01 -24.74 -19.81
CA LEU A 860 27.32 -23.45 -19.63
C LEU A 860 28.06 -22.29 -20.30
N ARG A 861 29.39 -22.23 -20.20
CA ARG A 861 30.20 -21.18 -20.87
C ARG A 861 30.14 -21.30 -22.39
N ALA A 862 30.22 -22.52 -22.92
CA ALA A 862 30.08 -22.80 -24.34
C ALA A 862 28.70 -22.36 -24.84
N PHE A 863 27.64 -22.74 -24.14
CA PHE A 863 26.27 -22.31 -24.43
C PHE A 863 26.11 -20.79 -24.38
N LYS A 864 26.67 -20.10 -23.36
CA LYS A 864 26.62 -18.62 -23.28
C LYS A 864 27.37 -17.94 -24.42
N ARG A 865 28.50 -18.51 -24.84
CA ARG A 865 29.26 -18.01 -26.00
C ARG A 865 28.46 -18.18 -27.29
N GLU A 866 27.86 -19.36 -27.48
CA GLU A 866 26.98 -19.64 -28.62
C GLU A 866 25.76 -18.73 -28.62
N ALA A 867 25.05 -18.61 -27.50
CA ALA A 867 23.90 -17.71 -27.35
C ALA A 867 24.27 -16.22 -27.57
N ALA A 868 25.48 -15.80 -27.16
CA ALA A 868 25.98 -14.45 -27.44
C ALA A 868 26.26 -14.25 -28.94
N LEU A 869 26.84 -15.24 -29.62
CA LEU A 869 27.05 -15.20 -31.07
C LEU A 869 25.72 -15.21 -31.82
N ASP A 870 24.76 -16.02 -31.40
CA ASP A 870 23.41 -16.06 -31.97
C ASP A 870 22.68 -14.75 -31.74
N PHE A 871 22.82 -14.13 -30.56
CA PHE A 871 22.27 -12.79 -30.32
C PHE A 871 22.86 -11.75 -31.27
N LEU A 872 24.17 -11.77 -31.51
CA LEU A 872 24.83 -10.88 -32.48
C LEU A 872 24.34 -11.15 -33.92
N LYS A 873 24.20 -12.41 -34.30
CA LYS A 873 23.66 -12.84 -35.61
C LYS A 873 22.16 -12.55 -35.76
N ASP A 874 21.40 -12.49 -34.68
CA ASP A 874 19.97 -12.18 -34.73
C ASP A 874 19.72 -10.66 -34.65
N SER A 875 20.67 -9.89 -34.11
CA SER A 875 20.54 -8.44 -33.88
C SER A 875 21.39 -7.58 -34.83
N TRP A 876 22.13 -8.17 -35.78
CA TRP A 876 23.02 -7.41 -36.67
C TRP A 876 22.27 -6.38 -37.50
N LEU A 877 21.04 -6.70 -37.95
CA LEU A 877 20.22 -5.79 -38.73
C LEU A 877 19.80 -4.59 -37.88
N GLU A 878 19.36 -4.84 -36.65
CA GLU A 878 19.01 -3.81 -35.69
C GLU A 878 20.23 -2.92 -35.35
N ALA A 879 21.42 -3.52 -35.17
CA ALA A 879 22.66 -2.80 -34.94
C ALA A 879 23.10 -1.98 -36.18
N ALA A 880 22.96 -2.54 -37.39
CA ALA A 880 23.26 -1.85 -38.63
C ALA A 880 22.29 -0.67 -38.88
N LEU A 881 20.99 -0.85 -38.60
CA LEU A 881 20.00 0.22 -38.66
C LEU A 881 20.30 1.33 -37.65
N LEU A 882 20.73 0.98 -36.44
CA LEU A 882 21.16 1.97 -35.46
C LEU A 882 22.42 2.71 -35.95
N ALA A 883 23.41 1.99 -36.45
CA ALA A 883 24.64 2.59 -37.00
C ALA A 883 24.33 3.52 -38.17
N ALA A 884 23.47 3.11 -39.10
CA ALA A 884 23.00 3.94 -40.20
C ALA A 884 22.23 5.17 -39.71
N ALA A 885 21.37 5.03 -38.70
CA ALA A 885 20.65 6.14 -38.10
C ALA A 885 21.61 7.14 -37.43
N VAL A 886 22.64 6.66 -36.73
CA VAL A 886 23.71 7.51 -36.15
C VAL A 886 24.50 8.21 -37.25
N ALA A 887 24.90 7.49 -38.30
CA ALA A 887 25.62 8.05 -39.43
C ALA A 887 24.79 9.08 -40.22
N SER A 888 23.46 8.97 -40.20
CA SER A 888 22.56 9.94 -40.85
C SER A 888 22.40 11.25 -40.07
N TYR A 889 22.78 11.29 -38.79
CA TYR A 889 22.55 12.47 -37.93
C TYR A 889 23.21 13.76 -38.45
N PRO A 890 24.47 13.76 -38.90
CA PRO A 890 25.08 14.96 -39.50
C PRO A 890 24.35 15.48 -40.74
N LEU A 891 23.67 14.60 -41.48
CA LEU A 891 22.92 14.96 -42.69
C LEU A 891 21.50 15.45 -42.37
N LEU A 892 20.82 14.78 -41.44
CA LEU A 892 19.42 15.05 -41.10
C LEU A 892 19.24 16.14 -40.03
N GLY A 893 20.30 16.43 -39.26
CA GLY A 893 20.24 17.37 -38.12
C GLY A 893 19.24 16.95 -37.03
N SER A 894 18.76 15.70 -37.05
CA SER A 894 17.64 15.23 -36.24
C SER A 894 17.92 13.86 -35.61
N PRO A 895 17.74 13.70 -34.29
CA PRO A 895 17.94 12.42 -33.61
C PRO A 895 16.74 11.46 -33.78
N ILE A 896 15.71 11.81 -34.56
CA ILE A 896 14.49 10.98 -34.74
C ILE A 896 14.84 9.60 -35.29
N ALA A 897 15.70 9.53 -36.31
CA ALA A 897 16.12 8.25 -36.90
C ALA A 897 16.77 7.34 -35.85
N ILE A 898 17.60 7.91 -34.96
CA ILE A 898 18.29 7.17 -33.91
C ILE A 898 17.30 6.67 -32.86
N ALA A 899 16.42 7.54 -32.36
CA ALA A 899 15.38 7.16 -31.41
C ALA A 899 14.44 6.08 -31.97
N ALA A 900 14.08 6.17 -33.26
CA ALA A 900 13.26 5.18 -33.95
C ALA A 900 13.98 3.83 -34.07
N ALA A 901 15.27 3.84 -34.49
CA ALA A 901 16.08 2.63 -34.59
C ALA A 901 16.25 1.95 -33.22
N LEU A 902 16.36 2.70 -32.13
CA LEU A 902 16.43 2.15 -30.78
C LEU A 902 15.12 1.55 -30.30
N LEU A 903 14.00 2.25 -30.47
CA LEU A 903 12.68 1.70 -30.13
C LEU A 903 12.41 0.44 -30.94
N PHE A 904 12.79 0.44 -32.21
CA PHE A 904 12.75 -0.73 -33.06
C PHE A 904 13.61 -1.85 -32.46
N TRP A 905 14.89 -1.62 -32.16
CA TRP A 905 15.76 -2.64 -31.57
C TRP A 905 15.21 -3.18 -30.24
N ILE A 906 14.78 -2.32 -29.32
CA ILE A 906 14.17 -2.74 -28.05
C ILE A 906 12.96 -3.64 -28.31
N SER A 907 12.09 -3.27 -29.26
CA SER A 907 10.89 -4.06 -29.61
C SER A 907 11.20 -5.45 -30.17
N ARG A 908 12.42 -5.65 -30.68
CA ARG A 908 12.91 -6.90 -31.26
C ARG A 908 13.54 -7.83 -30.23
N THR A 909 13.90 -7.32 -29.05
CA THR A 909 14.48 -8.13 -27.98
C THR A 909 13.54 -9.25 -27.53
N ALA A 910 14.12 -10.38 -27.11
CA ALA A 910 13.39 -11.52 -26.54
C ALA A 910 12.54 -11.11 -25.33
N SER A 911 13.13 -10.37 -24.40
CA SER A 911 12.48 -9.92 -23.17
C SER A 911 11.30 -9.00 -23.45
N PHE A 912 11.43 -8.06 -24.40
CA PHE A 912 10.29 -7.23 -24.83
C PHE A 912 9.15 -8.05 -25.40
N ARG A 913 9.42 -9.00 -26.31
CA ARG A 913 8.38 -9.84 -26.93
C ARG A 913 7.69 -10.74 -25.91
N THR A 914 8.44 -11.28 -24.96
CA THR A 914 7.93 -12.12 -23.87
C THR A 914 7.01 -11.30 -22.94
N LEU A 915 7.42 -10.07 -22.62
CA LEU A 915 6.61 -9.15 -21.83
C LEU A 915 5.35 -8.70 -22.60
N TRP A 916 5.51 -8.32 -23.86
CA TRP A 916 4.43 -7.84 -24.73
C TRP A 916 3.37 -8.91 -25.00
N SER A 917 3.80 -10.16 -25.11
CA SER A 917 2.89 -11.32 -25.27
C SER A 917 2.23 -11.77 -23.97
N GLY A 918 2.67 -11.25 -22.81
CA GLY A 918 2.10 -11.58 -21.51
C GLY A 918 2.63 -12.85 -20.88
N GLN A 919 3.80 -13.33 -21.26
CA GLN A 919 4.34 -14.59 -20.73
C GLN A 919 5.07 -14.41 -19.38
N ASN A 920 5.63 -13.22 -19.14
CA ASN A 920 6.30 -12.85 -17.88
C ASN A 920 5.32 -12.41 -16.78
N ARG A 921 4.04 -12.73 -16.90
CA ARG A 921 3.00 -12.28 -15.98
C ARG A 921 2.55 -13.43 -15.07
N ARG A 922 1.96 -13.09 -13.92
CA ARG A 922 1.27 -14.08 -13.08
C ARG A 922 -0.15 -14.30 -13.64
N PRO A 923 -0.61 -15.55 -13.87
CA PRO A 923 -2.02 -15.82 -14.13
C PRO A 923 -2.89 -15.31 -12.98
N SER A 924 -3.84 -14.43 -13.27
CA SER A 924 -4.83 -14.01 -12.27
C SER A 924 -5.87 -15.13 -12.06
N PRO A 925 -6.54 -15.17 -10.89
CA PRO A 925 -7.62 -16.14 -10.66
C PRO A 925 -8.70 -16.09 -11.75
N GLU A 926 -9.02 -14.89 -12.25
CA GLU A 926 -9.98 -14.68 -13.33
C GLU A 926 -9.50 -15.28 -14.66
N GLU A 927 -8.21 -15.17 -14.98
CA GLU A 927 -7.68 -15.80 -16.20
C GLU A 927 -7.65 -17.32 -16.12
N LEU A 928 -7.35 -17.87 -14.94
CA LEU A 928 -7.44 -19.32 -14.71
C LEU A 928 -8.89 -19.79 -14.84
N ALA A 929 -9.86 -19.00 -14.37
CA ALA A 929 -11.28 -19.27 -14.55
C ALA A 929 -11.70 -19.20 -16.03
N LEU A 930 -11.22 -18.20 -16.79
CA LEU A 930 -11.47 -18.09 -18.23
C LEU A 930 -10.86 -19.27 -19.00
N GLU A 931 -9.62 -19.66 -18.69
CA GLU A 931 -8.98 -20.83 -19.29
C GLU A 931 -9.73 -22.13 -18.93
N GLY A 932 -10.21 -22.26 -17.70
CA GLY A 932 -11.07 -23.37 -17.26
C GLY A 932 -12.37 -23.44 -18.04
N ARG A 933 -13.06 -22.31 -18.23
CA ARG A 933 -14.29 -22.22 -19.04
C ARG A 933 -14.06 -22.56 -20.51
N ILE A 934 -12.98 -22.07 -21.11
CA ILE A 934 -12.63 -22.39 -22.50
C ILE A 934 -12.42 -23.91 -22.66
N ARG A 935 -11.67 -24.53 -21.74
CA ARG A 935 -11.44 -25.99 -21.75
C ARG A 935 -12.73 -26.77 -21.54
N ALA A 936 -13.59 -26.34 -20.61
CA ALA A 936 -14.89 -26.97 -20.39
C ALA A 936 -15.77 -26.91 -21.65
N ASN A 937 -15.83 -25.76 -22.31
CA ASN A 937 -16.55 -25.58 -23.56
C ASN A 937 -15.95 -26.39 -24.72
N GLU A 938 -14.63 -26.55 -24.77
CA GLU A 938 -13.96 -27.41 -25.76
C GLU A 938 -14.29 -28.89 -25.55
N ALA A 939 -14.21 -29.37 -24.29
CA ALA A 939 -14.58 -30.73 -23.94
C ALA A 939 -16.07 -31.02 -24.24
N GLU A 940 -16.96 -30.06 -23.96
CA GLU A 940 -18.38 -30.18 -24.29
C GLU A 940 -18.61 -30.22 -25.80
N ARG A 941 -17.89 -29.40 -26.58
CA ARG A 941 -17.96 -29.45 -28.04
C ARG A 941 -17.47 -30.79 -28.59
N GLU A 942 -16.42 -31.37 -28.02
CA GLU A 942 -15.93 -32.70 -28.40
C GLU A 942 -16.96 -33.79 -28.06
N ARG A 943 -17.60 -33.71 -26.88
CA ARG A 943 -18.72 -34.60 -26.50
C ARG A 943 -19.89 -34.49 -27.47
N LEU A 944 -20.33 -33.27 -27.80
CA LEU A 944 -21.39 -33.00 -28.77
C LEU A 944 -21.03 -33.43 -30.19
N ALA A 945 -19.74 -33.44 -30.55
CA ALA A 945 -19.29 -33.97 -31.84
C ALA A 945 -19.31 -35.51 -31.87
N SER A 946 -19.15 -36.16 -30.71
CA SER A 946 -19.15 -37.62 -30.58
C SER A 946 -20.55 -38.24 -30.43
N GLY A 947 -21.50 -37.53 -29.81
CA GLY A 947 -22.90 -37.93 -29.71
C GLY A 947 -23.72 -37.31 -30.84
N LYS A 948 -24.57 -38.07 -31.53
CA LYS A 948 -25.39 -37.60 -32.66
C LYS A 948 -26.86 -37.23 -32.33
N PRO A 949 -27.23 -36.49 -31.25
CA PRO A 949 -28.61 -36.03 -31.09
C PRO A 949 -28.88 -34.75 -31.88
N GLY A 950 -30.09 -34.57 -32.42
CA GLY A 950 -30.51 -33.34 -33.12
C GLY A 950 -30.34 -32.08 -32.26
N GLY A 951 -29.82 -30.98 -32.83
CA GLY A 951 -29.55 -29.71 -32.15
C GLY A 951 -28.09 -29.46 -31.72
N TRP A 952 -27.20 -30.45 -31.87
CA TRP A 952 -25.79 -30.33 -31.46
C TRP A 952 -25.01 -29.23 -32.21
N GLN A 953 -25.36 -28.96 -33.47
CA GLN A 953 -24.68 -27.95 -34.30
C GLN A 953 -24.87 -26.53 -33.77
N GLU A 954 -26.11 -26.20 -33.37
CA GLU A 954 -26.44 -24.88 -32.83
C GLU A 954 -25.73 -24.65 -31.50
N ARG A 955 -25.75 -25.65 -30.60
CA ARG A 955 -25.04 -25.58 -29.33
C ARG A 955 -23.52 -25.53 -29.51
N SER A 956 -22.95 -26.30 -30.44
CA SER A 956 -21.51 -26.25 -30.75
C SER A 956 -21.10 -24.90 -31.34
N ALA A 957 -21.94 -24.28 -32.17
CA ALA A 957 -21.73 -22.93 -32.70
C ALA A 957 -21.80 -21.87 -31.59
N ALA A 958 -22.77 -21.98 -30.67
CA ALA A 958 -22.88 -21.10 -29.51
C ALA A 958 -21.65 -21.19 -28.60
N LEU A 959 -21.18 -22.40 -28.26
CA LEU A 959 -19.96 -22.63 -27.48
C LEU A 959 -18.71 -22.11 -28.21
N ALA A 960 -18.66 -22.21 -29.54
CA ALA A 960 -17.57 -21.63 -30.33
C ALA A 960 -17.56 -20.10 -30.29
N ALA A 961 -18.74 -19.46 -30.39
CA ALA A 961 -18.89 -18.02 -30.28
C ALA A 961 -18.53 -17.52 -28.87
N GLU A 962 -18.96 -18.23 -27.83
CA GLU A 962 -18.57 -17.96 -26.44
C GLU A 962 -17.05 -18.09 -26.27
N ASN A 963 -16.44 -19.18 -26.72
CA ASN A 963 -14.99 -19.37 -26.67
C ASN A 963 -14.23 -18.30 -27.45
N ALA A 964 -14.76 -17.80 -28.56
CA ALA A 964 -14.17 -16.67 -29.28
C ALA A 964 -14.23 -15.37 -28.46
N SER A 965 -15.29 -15.16 -27.66
CA SER A 965 -15.37 -14.05 -26.70
C SER A 965 -14.38 -14.23 -25.54
N LEU A 966 -14.39 -15.39 -24.88
CA LEU A 966 -13.50 -15.71 -23.76
C LEU A 966 -12.02 -15.64 -24.16
N ARG A 967 -11.66 -16.12 -25.36
CA ARG A 967 -10.29 -16.01 -25.89
C ARG A 967 -9.90 -14.56 -26.21
N ARG A 968 -10.84 -13.72 -26.64
CA ARG A 968 -10.60 -12.27 -26.82
C ARG A 968 -10.33 -11.59 -25.48
N GLU A 969 -11.13 -11.90 -24.46
CA GLU A 969 -10.92 -11.38 -23.10
C GLU A 969 -9.59 -11.86 -22.50
N LEU A 970 -9.32 -13.17 -22.58
CA LEU A 970 -8.06 -13.76 -22.13
C LEU A 970 -6.86 -13.15 -22.88
N GLY A 971 -6.99 -12.90 -24.20
CA GLY A 971 -5.97 -12.24 -25.00
C GLY A 971 -5.77 -10.76 -24.66
N ALA A 972 -6.81 -10.06 -24.20
CA ALA A 972 -6.70 -8.69 -23.67
C ALA A 972 -5.97 -8.70 -22.32
N ARG A 973 -6.31 -9.63 -21.43
CA ARG A 973 -5.65 -9.81 -20.14
C ARG A 973 -4.19 -10.24 -20.30
N LYS A 974 -3.89 -11.14 -21.23
CA LYS A 974 -2.50 -11.51 -21.58
C LYS A 974 -1.66 -10.30 -21.97
N ARG A 975 -2.20 -9.36 -22.74
CA ARG A 975 -1.47 -8.15 -23.20
C ARG A 975 -1.46 -7.00 -22.19
N MET A 976 -1.98 -7.19 -20.97
CA MET A 976 -2.13 -6.09 -20.01
C MET A 976 -0.81 -5.42 -19.62
N LEU A 977 0.28 -6.20 -19.43
CA LEU A 977 1.60 -5.65 -19.10
C LEU A 977 2.18 -4.84 -20.25
N GLY A 978 2.02 -5.31 -21.49
CA GLY A 978 2.42 -4.57 -22.69
C GLY A 978 1.65 -3.26 -22.82
N ALA A 979 0.34 -3.27 -22.55
CA ALA A 979 -0.48 -2.06 -22.56
C ALA A 979 -0.06 -1.07 -21.46
N ALA A 980 0.17 -1.54 -20.23
CA ALA A 980 0.63 -0.69 -19.12
C ALA A 980 1.98 -0.04 -19.42
N MET A 981 2.93 -0.82 -19.96
CA MET A 981 4.22 -0.31 -20.42
C MET A 981 4.07 0.73 -21.54
N LEU A 982 3.18 0.49 -22.52
CA LEU A 982 2.92 1.44 -23.60
C LEU A 982 2.38 2.77 -23.08
N TYR A 983 1.41 2.73 -22.17
CA TYR A 983 0.83 3.94 -21.58
C TYR A 983 1.85 4.69 -20.70
N ALA A 984 2.67 3.98 -19.92
CA ALA A 984 3.76 4.60 -19.17
C ALA A 984 4.77 5.30 -20.10
N ALA A 985 5.15 4.64 -21.19
CA ALA A 985 6.05 5.20 -22.20
C ALA A 985 5.45 6.40 -22.93
N LEU A 986 4.15 6.36 -23.27
CA LEU A 986 3.44 7.49 -23.87
C LEU A 986 3.39 8.69 -22.93
N GLY A 987 3.11 8.47 -21.64
CA GLY A 987 3.13 9.54 -20.65
C GLY A 987 4.51 10.19 -20.54
N ALA A 988 5.57 9.37 -20.54
CA ALA A 988 6.94 9.86 -20.50
C ALA A 988 7.35 10.62 -21.78
N LEU A 989 6.93 10.12 -22.95
CA LEU A 989 7.13 10.77 -24.25
C LEU A 989 6.52 12.17 -24.30
N LEU A 990 5.37 12.38 -23.65
CA LEU A 990 4.70 13.68 -23.61
C LEU A 990 5.29 14.62 -22.56
N LEU A 991 5.60 14.09 -21.35
CA LEU A 991 6.02 14.93 -20.23
C LEU A 991 7.50 15.34 -20.27
N TYR A 992 8.43 14.41 -20.49
CA TYR A 992 9.86 14.70 -20.34
C TYR A 992 10.39 15.77 -21.32
N PRO A 993 9.97 15.79 -22.60
CA PRO A 993 10.32 16.87 -23.52
C PRO A 993 9.76 18.21 -23.08
N LEU A 994 8.51 18.23 -22.59
CA LEU A 994 7.93 19.43 -21.98
C LEU A 994 8.80 19.91 -20.81
N GLN A 995 9.18 18.98 -19.92
CA GLN A 995 9.87 19.28 -18.67
C GLN A 995 11.29 19.83 -18.87
N TYR A 996 12.12 19.18 -19.69
CA TYR A 996 13.56 19.47 -19.74
C TYR A 996 14.00 20.22 -21.01
N PHE A 997 13.10 20.42 -21.98
CA PHE A 997 13.39 21.17 -23.19
C PHE A 997 12.45 22.36 -23.38
N ALA A 998 11.13 22.13 -23.41
CA ALA A 998 10.18 23.22 -23.68
C ALA A 998 10.14 24.25 -22.54
N ILE A 999 10.08 23.80 -21.27
CA ILE A 999 10.05 24.71 -20.10
C ILE A 999 11.26 25.64 -20.06
N PRO A 1000 12.53 25.17 -20.16
CA PRO A 1000 13.69 26.06 -20.20
C PRO A 1000 13.63 27.08 -21.35
N ARG A 1001 13.22 26.65 -22.55
CA ARG A 1001 13.09 27.54 -23.72
C ARG A 1001 11.97 28.58 -23.55
N LEU A 1002 10.83 28.17 -22.99
CA LEU A 1002 9.73 29.08 -22.66
C LEU A 1002 10.15 30.11 -21.63
N ALA A 1003 10.86 29.68 -20.58
CA ALA A 1003 11.35 30.57 -19.55
C ALA A 1003 12.34 31.60 -20.10
N GLU A 1004 13.25 31.19 -20.99
CA GLU A 1004 14.12 32.11 -21.74
C GLU A 1004 13.33 33.11 -22.57
N THR A 1005 12.28 32.65 -23.26
CA THR A 1005 11.44 33.50 -24.11
C THR A 1005 10.64 34.53 -23.30
N LEU A 1006 10.16 34.14 -22.11
CA LEU A 1006 9.29 34.97 -21.27
C LEU A 1006 10.06 35.91 -20.32
N ALA A 1007 11.21 35.49 -19.79
CA ALA A 1007 12.00 36.27 -18.85
C ALA A 1007 13.20 36.99 -19.48
N GLY A 1008 13.65 36.58 -20.67
CA GLY A 1008 14.90 37.05 -21.26
C GLY A 1008 16.14 36.41 -20.62
N GLU A 1009 17.33 36.96 -20.90
CA GLU A 1009 18.60 36.43 -20.37
C GLU A 1009 18.68 36.45 -18.83
N ALA A 1010 18.15 37.51 -18.22
CA ALA A 1010 18.08 37.65 -16.77
C ALA A 1010 16.79 37.01 -16.23
N GLY A 1011 16.90 36.01 -15.36
CA GLY A 1011 15.75 35.41 -14.68
C GLY A 1011 15.13 34.19 -15.37
N LYS A 1012 15.63 33.78 -16.55
CA LYS A 1012 15.20 32.53 -17.21
C LYS A 1012 15.37 31.30 -16.33
N ARG A 1013 16.39 31.24 -15.48
CA ARG A 1013 16.60 30.09 -14.58
C ARG A 1013 15.62 30.11 -13.42
N LEU A 1014 15.37 31.28 -12.85
CA LEU A 1014 14.33 31.44 -11.82
C LEU A 1014 12.97 31.00 -12.36
N LEU A 1015 12.57 31.48 -13.54
CA LEU A 1015 11.27 31.16 -14.12
C LEU A 1015 11.17 29.68 -14.54
N ALA A 1016 12.22 29.09 -15.12
CA ALA A 1016 12.26 27.65 -15.41
C ALA A 1016 12.14 26.82 -14.12
N GLY A 1017 12.81 27.24 -13.05
CA GLY A 1017 12.67 26.68 -11.71
C GLY A 1017 11.21 26.75 -11.23
N GLN A 1018 10.58 27.93 -11.26
CA GLN A 1018 9.19 28.09 -10.84
C GLN A 1018 8.22 27.22 -11.64
N PHE A 1019 8.40 27.09 -12.96
CA PHE A 1019 7.62 26.19 -13.81
C PHE A 1019 7.78 24.73 -13.40
N LEU A 1020 8.99 24.24 -13.18
CA LEU A 1020 9.23 22.88 -12.67
C LEU A 1020 8.67 22.70 -11.25
N GLY A 1021 8.83 23.70 -10.39
CA GLY A 1021 8.28 23.71 -9.05
C GLY A 1021 6.76 23.57 -9.04
N ALA A 1022 6.05 24.29 -9.92
CA ALA A 1022 4.60 24.19 -10.08
C ALA A 1022 4.19 22.78 -10.56
N LEU A 1023 4.88 22.22 -11.55
CA LEU A 1023 4.68 20.84 -12.01
C LEU A 1023 4.80 19.83 -10.87
N PHE A 1024 5.88 19.89 -10.09
CA PHE A 1024 6.07 18.97 -8.96
C PHE A 1024 5.14 19.24 -7.80
N PHE A 1025 4.69 20.49 -7.60
CA PHE A 1025 3.74 20.85 -6.56
C PHE A 1025 2.36 20.23 -6.80
N GLY A 1026 1.86 20.28 -8.04
CA GLY A 1026 0.64 19.58 -8.41
C GLY A 1026 0.73 18.07 -8.14
N ASN A 1027 1.85 17.46 -8.54
CA ASN A 1027 2.14 16.05 -8.29
C ASN A 1027 2.15 15.73 -6.78
N MET A 1028 2.71 16.62 -5.96
CA MET A 1028 2.77 16.48 -4.51
C MET A 1028 1.39 16.56 -3.85
N ILE A 1029 0.52 17.48 -4.29
CA ILE A 1029 -0.87 17.59 -3.82
C ILE A 1029 -1.60 16.26 -4.02
N ALA A 1030 -1.54 15.70 -5.22
CA ALA A 1030 -2.26 14.47 -5.52
C ALA A 1030 -1.69 13.25 -4.79
N ASN A 1031 -0.37 13.13 -4.68
CA ASN A 1031 0.26 12.02 -3.95
C ASN A 1031 0.07 12.12 -2.44
N ALA A 1032 0.08 13.31 -1.86
CA ALA A 1032 -0.21 13.51 -0.43
C ALA A 1032 -1.66 13.13 -0.07
N ALA A 1033 -2.59 13.24 -1.03
CA ALA A 1033 -3.95 12.76 -0.84
C ALA A 1033 -4.04 11.23 -0.76
N GLN A 1034 -3.17 10.52 -1.47
CA GLN A 1034 -3.20 9.05 -1.59
C GLN A 1034 -2.26 8.32 -0.63
N ILE A 1035 -1.25 9.01 -0.10
CA ILE A 1035 -0.25 8.36 0.72
C ILE A 1035 -0.89 7.76 1.98
N ASP A 1036 -0.69 6.46 2.18
CA ASP A 1036 -1.06 5.77 3.41
C ASP A 1036 0.22 5.43 4.17
N LEU A 1037 0.42 6.14 5.28
CA LEU A 1037 1.58 5.99 6.14
C LEU A 1037 1.13 5.44 7.49
N PRO A 1038 1.96 4.58 8.12
CA PRO A 1038 1.66 4.07 9.44
C PRO A 1038 1.44 5.23 10.40
N GLU A 1039 0.64 5.01 11.43
CA GLU A 1039 0.40 6.05 12.40
C GLU A 1039 1.63 6.28 13.28
N LEU A 1040 1.94 7.56 13.52
CA LEU A 1040 2.92 7.98 14.50
C LEU A 1040 2.23 8.19 15.83
N ARG A 1041 2.72 7.53 16.89
CA ARG A 1041 2.30 7.86 18.25
C ARG A 1041 2.96 9.17 18.67
N LEU A 1042 2.19 10.24 18.71
CA LEU A 1042 2.59 11.52 19.30
C LEU A 1042 2.02 11.61 20.72
N PRO A 1043 2.80 12.11 21.70
CA PRO A 1043 2.26 12.39 23.02
C PRO A 1043 1.10 13.39 22.91
N LEU A 1044 0.05 13.24 23.74
CA LEU A 1044 -1.19 14.05 23.79
C LEU A 1044 -2.14 13.93 22.61
N ILE A 1045 -1.62 13.93 21.38
CA ILE A 1045 -2.45 13.84 20.16
C ILE A 1045 -2.88 12.38 19.91
N GLY A 1046 -2.11 11.43 20.46
CA GLY A 1046 -2.28 10.00 20.27
C GLY A 1046 -1.63 9.55 18.96
N ARG A 1047 -2.14 8.46 18.39
CA ARG A 1047 -1.72 8.04 17.05
C ARG A 1047 -2.26 9.00 16.00
N VAL A 1048 -1.36 9.73 15.35
CA VAL A 1048 -1.66 10.58 14.20
C VAL A 1048 -1.15 9.87 12.96
N SER A 1049 -2.00 9.70 11.96
CA SER A 1049 -1.55 9.20 10.66
C SER A 1049 -0.45 10.12 10.12
N TRP A 1050 0.71 9.56 9.79
CA TRP A 1050 1.79 10.31 9.12
C TRP A 1050 1.29 10.96 7.82
N SER A 1051 0.25 10.39 7.18
CA SER A 1051 -0.41 10.97 6.02
C SER A 1051 -1.02 12.34 6.32
N LEU A 1052 -1.57 12.55 7.53
CA LEU A 1052 -2.10 13.85 7.93
C LEU A 1052 -0.98 14.88 8.07
N ALA A 1053 0.16 14.49 8.64
CA ALA A 1053 1.33 15.37 8.74
C ALA A 1053 1.87 15.76 7.36
N VAL A 1054 1.94 14.80 6.43
CA VAL A 1054 2.33 15.08 5.03
C VAL A 1054 1.33 16.03 4.36
N ARG A 1055 0.02 15.80 4.50
CA ARG A 1055 -1.01 16.70 3.94
C ARG A 1055 -0.89 18.11 4.53
N ALA A 1056 -0.75 18.23 5.84
CA ALA A 1056 -0.56 19.52 6.51
C ALA A 1056 0.71 20.25 6.01
N LEU A 1057 1.81 19.51 5.80
CA LEU A 1057 3.03 20.06 5.21
C LEU A 1057 2.78 20.58 3.79
N VAL A 1058 2.07 19.83 2.93
CA VAL A 1058 1.76 20.27 1.57
C VAL A 1058 0.85 21.50 1.56
N LEU A 1059 -0.13 21.59 2.47
CA LEU A 1059 -0.95 22.79 2.64
C LEU A 1059 -0.11 24.00 3.08
N ALA A 1060 0.83 23.80 4.02
CA ALA A 1060 1.74 24.85 4.44
C ALA A 1060 2.65 25.31 3.28
N LEU A 1061 3.12 24.37 2.43
CA LEU A 1061 3.89 24.69 1.23
C LEU A 1061 3.04 25.46 0.20
N ALA A 1062 1.73 25.16 0.08
CA ALA A 1062 0.79 25.92 -0.76
C ALA A 1062 0.70 27.38 -0.31
N ALA A 1063 0.49 27.59 1.00
CA ALA A 1063 0.43 28.91 1.60
C ALA A 1063 1.74 29.67 1.40
N ALA A 1064 2.87 29.02 1.68
CA ALA A 1064 4.19 29.61 1.55
C ALA A 1064 4.49 30.01 0.11
N TRP A 1065 4.17 29.16 -0.88
CA TRP A 1065 4.37 29.49 -2.28
C TRP A 1065 3.56 30.71 -2.71
N VAL A 1066 2.27 30.75 -2.40
CA VAL A 1066 1.43 31.89 -2.77
C VAL A 1066 1.88 33.16 -2.06
N ALA A 1067 2.17 33.09 -0.76
CA ALA A 1067 2.60 34.24 0.03
C ALA A 1067 3.99 34.78 -0.34
N THR A 1068 4.83 34.01 -1.03
CA THR A 1068 6.20 34.43 -1.41
C THR A 1068 6.36 34.71 -2.90
N SER A 1069 5.60 34.03 -3.78
CA SER A 1069 5.81 34.07 -5.22
C SER A 1069 4.63 34.65 -6.00
N LEU A 1070 3.40 34.17 -5.76
CA LEU A 1070 2.23 34.55 -6.57
C LEU A 1070 1.56 35.84 -6.09
N ALA A 1071 1.45 36.01 -4.77
CA ALA A 1071 0.87 37.19 -4.13
C ALA A 1071 1.70 37.52 -2.87
N PRO A 1072 2.90 38.12 -3.04
CA PRO A 1072 3.80 38.43 -1.94
C PRO A 1072 3.09 39.18 -0.80
N GLY A 1073 3.08 38.61 0.41
CA GLY A 1073 2.43 39.19 1.60
C GLY A 1073 0.90 39.08 1.65
N GLY A 1074 0.25 38.51 0.63
CA GLY A 1074 -1.20 38.36 0.55
C GLY A 1074 -1.75 37.21 1.40
N VAL A 1075 -2.10 37.46 2.66
CA VAL A 1075 -2.65 36.44 3.58
C VAL A 1075 -3.93 35.81 3.02
N ALA A 1076 -4.83 36.59 2.41
CA ALA A 1076 -6.06 36.09 1.80
C ALA A 1076 -5.78 35.14 0.62
N ALA A 1077 -4.79 35.46 -0.22
CA ALA A 1077 -4.37 34.61 -1.32
C ALA A 1077 -3.75 33.30 -0.81
N ALA A 1078 -2.92 33.37 0.24
CA ALA A 1078 -2.34 32.19 0.88
C ALA A 1078 -3.42 31.27 1.50
N ALA A 1079 -4.41 31.85 2.19
CA ALA A 1079 -5.55 31.11 2.72
C ALA A 1079 -6.39 30.47 1.60
N GLY A 1080 -6.65 31.21 0.51
CA GLY A 1080 -7.31 30.68 -0.68
C GLY A 1080 -6.55 29.51 -1.30
N ALA A 1081 -5.22 29.58 -1.34
CA ALA A 1081 -4.36 28.50 -1.83
C ALA A 1081 -4.45 27.24 -0.95
N VAL A 1082 -4.50 27.40 0.37
CA VAL A 1082 -4.70 26.28 1.31
C VAL A 1082 -6.06 25.63 1.08
N LEU A 1083 -7.13 26.43 0.97
CA LEU A 1083 -8.48 25.91 0.71
C LEU A 1083 -8.56 25.19 -0.64
N LEU A 1084 -7.96 25.75 -1.68
CA LEU A 1084 -7.89 25.13 -3.00
C LEU A 1084 -7.10 23.82 -2.95
N ALA A 1085 -5.90 23.81 -2.35
CA ALA A 1085 -5.08 22.61 -2.23
C ALA A 1085 -5.78 21.53 -1.39
N ALA A 1086 -6.47 21.90 -0.31
CA ALA A 1086 -7.27 20.97 0.50
C ALA A 1086 -8.45 20.41 -0.30
N GLY A 1087 -9.15 21.24 -1.08
CA GLY A 1087 -10.21 20.82 -1.99
C GLY A 1087 -9.70 19.86 -3.06
N LEU A 1088 -8.55 20.15 -3.66
CA LEU A 1088 -7.89 19.29 -4.64
C LEU A 1088 -7.44 17.96 -4.01
N MET A 1089 -6.90 17.96 -2.79
CA MET A 1089 -6.58 16.72 -2.06
C MET A 1089 -7.83 15.90 -1.75
N ALA A 1090 -8.92 16.55 -1.34
CA ALA A 1090 -10.18 15.88 -1.07
C ALA A 1090 -10.72 15.21 -2.35
N ALA A 1091 -10.70 15.92 -3.48
CA ALA A 1091 -11.08 15.36 -4.79
C ALA A 1091 -10.14 14.21 -5.20
N ALA A 1092 -8.83 14.41 -5.09
CA ALA A 1092 -7.81 13.40 -5.39
C ALA A 1092 -8.00 12.12 -4.56
N SER A 1093 -8.36 12.22 -3.28
CA SER A 1093 -8.56 11.06 -2.40
C SER A 1093 -9.75 10.16 -2.79
N ARG A 1094 -10.63 10.66 -3.69
CA ARG A 1094 -11.81 9.95 -4.23
C ARG A 1094 -11.55 9.32 -5.60
N LEU A 1095 -10.43 9.64 -6.25
CA LEU A 1095 -10.12 9.14 -7.59
C LEU A 1095 -9.48 7.76 -7.52
N THR A 1096 -10.06 6.81 -8.23
CA THR A 1096 -9.51 5.45 -8.42
C THR A 1096 -8.32 5.46 -9.38
N ASP A 1097 -7.55 4.38 -9.44
CA ASP A 1097 -6.47 4.21 -10.42
C ASP A 1097 -6.95 4.44 -11.86
N ARG A 1098 -8.17 3.97 -12.16
CA ARG A 1098 -8.84 4.23 -13.46
C ARG A 1098 -9.08 5.73 -13.67
N GLY A 1099 -9.58 6.41 -12.65
CA GLY A 1099 -9.83 7.85 -12.69
C GLY A 1099 -8.55 8.65 -12.94
N TRP A 1100 -7.44 8.31 -12.27
CA TRP A 1100 -6.14 8.97 -12.48
C TRP A 1100 -5.63 8.80 -13.91
N ILE A 1101 -5.70 7.58 -14.45
CA ILE A 1101 -5.27 7.31 -15.83
C ILE A 1101 -6.13 8.08 -16.82
N GLN A 1102 -7.45 8.21 -16.60
CA GLN A 1102 -8.34 8.97 -17.49
C GLN A 1102 -8.08 10.47 -17.43
N LEU A 1103 -7.97 11.02 -16.23
CA LEU A 1103 -7.80 12.44 -16.00
C LEU A 1103 -6.40 12.94 -16.37
N LEU A 1104 -5.43 12.06 -16.58
CA LEU A 1104 -4.14 12.42 -17.19
C LEU A 1104 -4.33 13.19 -18.51
N GLY A 1105 -5.37 12.84 -19.29
CA GLY A 1105 -5.68 13.59 -20.49
C GLY A 1105 -6.16 15.02 -20.25
N ALA A 1106 -6.95 15.23 -19.20
CA ALA A 1106 -7.34 16.58 -18.77
C ALA A 1106 -6.12 17.38 -18.28
N GLY A 1107 -5.19 16.71 -17.57
CA GLY A 1107 -3.92 17.31 -17.19
C GLY A 1107 -3.14 17.83 -18.38
N PHE A 1108 -2.91 16.98 -19.38
CA PHE A 1108 -2.20 17.37 -20.60
C PHE A 1108 -2.92 18.44 -21.42
N ALA A 1109 -4.25 18.46 -21.43
CA ALA A 1109 -5.02 19.53 -22.08
C ALA A 1109 -4.79 20.91 -21.44
N ALA A 1110 -4.35 20.99 -20.18
CA ALA A 1110 -4.08 22.25 -19.50
C ALA A 1110 -2.97 23.08 -20.17
N ILE A 1111 -2.10 22.46 -20.98
CA ILE A 1111 -1.06 23.18 -21.74
C ILE A 1111 -1.63 24.17 -22.77
N TRP A 1112 -2.91 24.06 -23.13
CA TRP A 1112 -3.59 25.03 -23.98
C TRP A 1112 -3.89 26.36 -23.28
N LEU A 1113 -3.94 26.40 -21.95
CA LEU A 1113 -4.17 27.62 -21.19
C LEU A 1113 -3.13 28.73 -21.52
N PRO A 1114 -1.81 28.49 -21.43
CA PRO A 1114 -0.83 29.49 -21.81
C PRO A 1114 -0.90 29.85 -23.30
N VAL A 1115 -1.26 28.91 -24.20
CA VAL A 1115 -1.47 29.22 -25.63
C VAL A 1115 -2.62 30.22 -25.81
N ALA A 1116 -3.74 30.00 -25.13
CA ALA A 1116 -4.89 30.90 -25.17
C ALA A 1116 -4.55 32.29 -24.61
N VAL A 1117 -3.83 32.36 -23.48
CA VAL A 1117 -3.39 33.62 -22.87
C VAL A 1117 -2.41 34.37 -23.77
N MET A 1118 -1.47 33.67 -24.41
CA MET A 1118 -0.51 34.30 -25.34
C MET A 1118 -1.15 34.74 -26.66
N SER A 1119 -2.20 34.04 -27.10
CA SER A 1119 -2.88 34.35 -28.37
C SER A 1119 -3.98 35.40 -28.21
N ALA A 1120 -4.58 35.51 -27.01
CA ALA A 1120 -5.66 36.44 -26.69
C ALA A 1120 -5.50 37.02 -25.28
N PRO A 1121 -4.43 37.81 -25.02
CA PRO A 1121 -4.12 38.31 -23.68
C PRO A 1121 -5.21 39.21 -23.08
N ALA A 1122 -6.07 39.82 -23.91
CA ALA A 1122 -7.18 40.67 -23.47
C ALA A 1122 -8.36 39.89 -22.86
N LEU A 1123 -8.49 38.59 -23.14
CA LEU A 1123 -9.65 37.78 -22.72
C LEU A 1123 -9.47 37.09 -21.37
N LEU A 1124 -8.24 36.94 -20.89
CA LEU A 1124 -7.93 36.17 -19.70
C LEU A 1124 -7.10 37.02 -18.73
N PRO A 1125 -7.46 37.09 -17.43
CA PRO A 1125 -6.81 37.97 -16.46
C PRO A 1125 -5.43 37.45 -15.97
N PHE A 1126 -4.82 36.51 -16.70
CA PHE A 1126 -3.57 35.85 -16.30
C PHE A 1126 -2.41 36.34 -17.17
N SER A 1127 -1.24 36.51 -16.57
CA SER A 1127 -0.01 36.65 -17.34
C SER A 1127 0.39 35.29 -17.96
N ALA A 1128 1.15 35.30 -19.05
CA ALA A 1128 1.63 34.06 -19.68
C ALA A 1128 2.44 33.16 -18.70
N PRO A 1129 3.33 33.69 -17.83
CA PRO A 1129 3.96 32.92 -16.76
C PRO A 1129 2.97 32.29 -15.78
N ALA A 1130 1.96 33.04 -15.32
CA ALA A 1130 0.96 32.52 -14.39
C ALA A 1130 0.12 31.41 -15.03
N ALA A 1131 -0.30 31.60 -16.28
CA ALA A 1131 -1.03 30.61 -17.06
C ALA A 1131 -0.21 29.31 -17.24
N MET A 1132 1.09 29.42 -17.51
CA MET A 1132 1.99 28.28 -17.61
C MET A 1132 2.17 27.55 -16.27
N MET A 1133 2.35 28.27 -15.15
CA MET A 1133 2.43 27.66 -13.82
C MET A 1133 1.16 26.90 -13.46
N ILE A 1134 -0.02 27.48 -13.74
CA ILE A 1134 -1.31 26.82 -13.52
C ILE A 1134 -1.39 25.55 -14.38
N ALA A 1135 -1.08 25.65 -15.68
CA ALA A 1135 -1.10 24.50 -16.58
C ALA A 1135 -0.19 23.37 -16.09
N LEU A 1136 1.04 23.69 -15.69
CA LEU A 1136 2.01 22.72 -15.18
C LEU A 1136 1.58 22.11 -13.84
N LEU A 1137 1.00 22.90 -12.94
CA LEU A 1137 0.40 22.39 -11.70
C LEU A 1137 -0.69 21.34 -12.00
N PHE A 1138 -1.58 21.64 -12.95
CA PHE A 1138 -2.62 20.69 -13.38
C PHE A 1138 -2.03 19.43 -14.03
N ILE A 1139 -1.04 19.57 -14.93
CA ILE A 1139 -0.34 18.42 -15.53
C ILE A 1139 0.28 17.54 -14.44
N GLY A 1140 0.97 18.16 -13.48
CA GLY A 1140 1.64 17.47 -12.38
C GLY A 1140 0.67 16.68 -11.50
N MET A 1141 -0.47 17.28 -11.19
CA MET A 1141 -1.52 16.70 -10.35
C MET A 1141 -2.05 15.38 -10.90
N PHE A 1142 -2.15 15.24 -12.22
CA PHE A 1142 -2.64 14.00 -12.82
C PHE A 1142 -1.52 13.04 -13.25
N TYR A 1143 -0.40 13.55 -13.75
CA TYR A 1143 0.69 12.71 -14.25
C TYR A 1143 1.30 11.82 -13.16
N GLY A 1144 1.59 12.40 -11.99
CA GLY A 1144 2.24 11.67 -10.91
C GLY A 1144 1.47 10.42 -10.48
N PRO A 1145 0.23 10.58 -9.98
CA PRO A 1145 -0.63 9.45 -9.63
C PRO A 1145 -0.89 8.46 -10.77
N ALA A 1146 -1.11 8.93 -12.00
CA ALA A 1146 -1.32 8.04 -13.14
C ALA A 1146 -0.08 7.18 -13.42
N SER A 1147 1.11 7.76 -13.29
CA SER A 1147 2.38 7.04 -13.40
C SER A 1147 2.55 6.00 -12.28
N VAL A 1148 2.20 6.35 -11.04
CA VAL A 1148 2.21 5.43 -9.89
C VAL A 1148 1.19 4.30 -10.07
N ALA A 1149 -0.02 4.59 -10.55
CA ALA A 1149 -1.05 3.60 -10.83
C ALA A 1149 -0.61 2.62 -11.93
N LEU A 1150 -0.07 3.12 -13.04
CA LEU A 1150 0.47 2.28 -14.13
C LEU A 1150 1.66 1.43 -13.66
N GLY A 1151 2.55 2.00 -12.84
CA GLY A 1151 3.70 1.30 -12.27
C GLY A 1151 3.30 0.20 -11.28
N SER A 1152 2.38 0.51 -10.36
CA SER A 1152 1.83 -0.45 -9.38
C SER A 1152 1.07 -1.58 -10.08
N TYR A 1153 0.24 -1.24 -11.07
CA TYR A 1153 -0.47 -2.21 -11.89
C TYR A 1153 0.49 -3.13 -12.66
N PHE A 1154 1.56 -2.59 -13.24
CA PHE A 1154 2.59 -3.39 -13.91
C PHE A 1154 3.30 -4.32 -12.92
N GLY A 1155 3.72 -3.80 -11.75
CA GLY A 1155 4.42 -4.57 -10.73
C GLY A 1155 3.57 -5.69 -10.12
N ALA A 1156 2.28 -5.45 -9.87
CA ALA A 1156 1.36 -6.44 -9.32
C ALA A 1156 1.08 -7.61 -10.26
N ASN A 1157 1.13 -7.36 -11.58
CA ASN A 1157 0.85 -8.36 -12.60
C ASN A 1157 2.11 -9.05 -13.16
N ALA A 1158 3.30 -8.49 -12.94
CA ALA A 1158 4.57 -9.10 -13.32
C ALA A 1158 4.89 -10.33 -12.45
N ARG A 1159 5.46 -11.38 -13.05
CA ARG A 1159 5.87 -12.58 -12.33
C ARG A 1159 7.09 -12.28 -11.47
N GLN A 1160 7.03 -12.56 -10.16
CA GLN A 1160 8.08 -12.22 -9.19
C GLN A 1160 9.50 -12.70 -9.60
N SER A 1161 9.62 -13.87 -10.23
CA SER A 1161 10.91 -14.39 -10.72
C SER A 1161 11.55 -13.51 -11.81
N ASP A 1162 10.71 -12.80 -12.57
CA ASP A 1162 11.10 -12.10 -13.80
C ASP A 1162 10.92 -10.58 -13.67
N VAL A 1163 10.57 -10.07 -12.48
CA VAL A 1163 10.32 -8.64 -12.22
C VAL A 1163 11.52 -7.79 -12.64
N GLY A 1164 12.75 -8.19 -12.31
CA GLY A 1164 13.95 -7.44 -12.69
C GLY A 1164 14.11 -7.29 -14.21
N SER A 1165 13.91 -8.37 -14.96
CA SER A 1165 13.96 -8.34 -16.43
C SER A 1165 12.82 -7.51 -17.03
N SER A 1166 11.62 -7.62 -16.45
CA SER A 1166 10.42 -6.93 -16.91
C SER A 1166 10.53 -5.42 -16.67
N LEU A 1167 11.02 -5.01 -15.49
CA LEU A 1167 11.32 -3.61 -15.17
C LEU A 1167 12.45 -3.07 -16.05
N GLY A 1168 13.49 -3.86 -16.34
CA GLY A 1168 14.57 -3.46 -17.24
C GLY A 1168 14.08 -3.17 -18.67
N VAL A 1169 13.20 -4.02 -19.20
CA VAL A 1169 12.54 -3.81 -20.51
C VAL A 1169 11.65 -2.58 -20.48
N GLN A 1170 10.81 -2.45 -19.44
CA GLN A 1170 9.92 -1.30 -19.28
C GLN A 1170 10.71 0.01 -19.21
N ALA A 1171 11.77 0.06 -18.40
CA ALA A 1171 12.64 1.22 -18.29
C ALA A 1171 13.33 1.55 -19.61
N SER A 1172 13.84 0.55 -20.33
CA SER A 1172 14.46 0.74 -21.65
C SER A 1172 13.46 1.30 -22.66
N PHE A 1173 12.23 0.78 -22.66
CA PHE A 1173 11.17 1.25 -23.57
C PHE A 1173 10.69 2.66 -23.22
N ILE A 1174 10.52 2.98 -21.94
CA ILE A 1174 10.22 4.34 -21.46
C ILE A 1174 11.35 5.30 -21.87
N ASN A 1175 12.61 4.93 -21.68
CA ASN A 1175 13.76 5.73 -22.09
C ASN A 1175 13.80 5.95 -23.61
N GLY A 1176 13.52 4.93 -24.41
CA GLY A 1176 13.38 5.09 -25.86
C GLY A 1176 12.24 6.04 -26.25
N ALA A 1177 11.14 6.03 -25.50
CA ALA A 1177 10.01 6.94 -25.71
C ALA A 1177 10.34 8.38 -25.29
N ILE A 1178 11.09 8.57 -24.20
CA ILE A 1178 11.64 9.87 -23.80
C ILE A 1178 12.58 10.41 -24.89
N SER A 1179 13.48 9.56 -25.39
CA SER A 1179 14.39 9.87 -26.50
C SER A 1179 13.64 10.34 -27.74
N MET A 1180 12.59 9.60 -28.12
CA MET A 1180 11.72 9.97 -29.24
C MET A 1180 11.01 11.30 -28.99
N GLY A 1181 10.52 11.53 -27.77
CA GLY A 1181 9.89 12.79 -27.39
C GLY A 1181 10.82 13.99 -27.55
N TYR A 1182 12.06 13.90 -27.07
CA TYR A 1182 13.06 14.96 -27.28
C TYR A 1182 13.39 15.16 -28.76
N ALA A 1183 13.48 14.07 -29.52
CA ALA A 1183 13.74 14.12 -30.95
C ALA A 1183 12.63 14.85 -31.72
N LEU A 1184 11.37 14.52 -31.45
CA LEU A 1184 10.21 15.16 -32.06
C LEU A 1184 10.12 16.64 -31.67
N LEU A 1185 10.38 16.97 -30.41
CA LEU A 1185 10.34 18.35 -29.94
C LEU A 1185 11.49 19.19 -30.50
N SER A 1186 12.69 18.62 -30.59
CA SER A 1186 13.84 19.27 -31.25
C SER A 1186 13.56 19.56 -32.72
N PHE A 1187 12.91 18.63 -33.41
CA PHE A 1187 12.49 18.80 -34.79
C PHE A 1187 11.41 19.90 -34.91
N ALA A 1188 10.38 19.85 -34.06
CA ALA A 1188 9.34 20.89 -34.02
C ALA A 1188 9.92 22.28 -33.75
N ALA A 1189 10.84 22.40 -32.80
CA ALA A 1189 11.51 23.66 -32.49
C ALA A 1189 12.36 24.20 -33.66
N GLY A 1190 12.86 23.33 -34.54
CA GLY A 1190 13.51 23.74 -35.79
C GLY A 1190 12.54 24.17 -36.88
N LEU A 1191 11.33 23.60 -36.93
CA LEU A 1191 10.30 23.92 -37.92
C LEU A 1191 9.58 25.25 -37.62
N PHE A 1192 9.37 25.59 -36.36
CA PHE A 1192 8.61 26.77 -35.97
C PHE A 1192 9.57 27.92 -35.58
N THR A 1193 9.63 28.98 -36.39
CA THR A 1193 10.36 30.23 -36.07
C THR A 1193 9.45 31.45 -36.32
N PRO A 1194 9.14 32.29 -35.32
CA PRO A 1194 9.57 32.21 -33.92
C PRO A 1194 9.02 30.95 -33.21
N VAL A 1195 9.82 30.41 -32.30
CA VAL A 1195 9.55 29.10 -31.65
C VAL A 1195 8.23 29.12 -30.86
N PHE A 1196 7.89 30.23 -30.21
CA PHE A 1196 6.65 30.37 -29.45
C PHE A 1196 5.80 31.53 -29.98
N PRO A 1197 4.46 31.42 -30.00
CA PRO A 1197 3.63 30.37 -29.39
C PRO A 1197 3.43 29.08 -30.21
N ALA A 1198 3.85 29.03 -31.48
CA ALA A 1198 3.53 27.94 -32.42
C ALA A 1198 3.99 26.54 -31.95
N THR A 1199 5.22 26.40 -31.42
CA THR A 1199 5.69 25.11 -30.88
C THR A 1199 4.85 24.65 -29.70
N LEU A 1200 4.37 25.57 -28.85
CA LEU A 1200 3.52 25.23 -27.71
C LEU A 1200 2.14 24.74 -28.17
N ALA A 1201 1.60 25.30 -29.26
CA ALA A 1201 0.37 24.79 -29.87
C ALA A 1201 0.56 23.38 -30.46
N ALA A 1202 1.70 23.10 -31.10
CA ALA A 1202 2.03 21.75 -31.58
C ALA A 1202 2.16 20.74 -30.42
N ILE A 1203 2.84 21.13 -29.33
CA ILE A 1203 2.89 20.35 -28.08
C ILE A 1203 1.48 20.15 -27.54
N GLY A 1204 0.63 21.19 -27.54
CA GLY A 1204 -0.76 21.13 -27.10
C GLY A 1204 -1.61 20.16 -27.89
N ALA A 1205 -1.45 20.12 -29.22
CA ALA A 1205 -2.12 19.15 -30.07
C ALA A 1205 -1.70 17.71 -29.76
N ALA A 1206 -0.38 17.46 -29.62
CA ALA A 1206 0.13 16.14 -29.23
C ALA A 1206 -0.37 15.70 -27.85
N ASN A 1207 -0.41 16.62 -26.88
CA ASN A 1207 -0.91 16.40 -25.53
C ASN A 1207 -2.41 16.13 -25.49
N LEU A 1208 -3.21 16.82 -26.33
CA LEU A 1208 -4.64 16.55 -26.47
C LEU A 1208 -4.91 15.16 -27.05
N LEU A 1209 -4.18 14.76 -28.09
CA LEU A 1209 -4.26 13.41 -28.66
C LEU A 1209 -3.85 12.34 -27.64
N GLY A 1210 -2.74 12.58 -26.92
CA GLY A 1210 -2.33 11.75 -25.80
C GLY A 1210 -3.43 11.62 -24.75
N GLY A 1211 -4.09 12.73 -24.42
CA GLY A 1211 -5.18 12.75 -23.46
C GLY A 1211 -6.40 11.94 -23.87
N LEU A 1212 -6.78 11.99 -25.15
CA LEU A 1212 -7.84 11.13 -25.70
C LEU A 1212 -7.47 9.64 -25.63
N VAL A 1213 -6.19 9.31 -25.82
CA VAL A 1213 -5.68 7.94 -25.66
C VAL A 1213 -5.77 7.50 -24.20
N PHE A 1214 -5.35 8.34 -23.26
CA PHE A 1214 -5.39 8.05 -21.81
C PHE A 1214 -6.83 7.93 -21.26
N TRP A 1215 -7.75 8.76 -21.74
CA TRP A 1215 -9.18 8.65 -21.42
C TRP A 1215 -9.76 7.26 -21.74
N ARG A 1216 -9.27 6.64 -22.82
CA ARG A 1216 -9.67 5.29 -23.25
C ARG A 1216 -8.80 4.17 -22.68
N ALA A 1217 -7.70 4.50 -21.99
CA ALA A 1217 -6.71 3.52 -21.55
C ALA A 1217 -7.24 2.46 -20.57
N PRO A 1218 -8.12 2.76 -19.59
CA PRO A 1218 -8.63 1.75 -18.66
C PRO A 1218 -9.34 0.58 -19.35
N LYS A 1219 -9.98 0.82 -20.52
CA LYS A 1219 -10.62 -0.25 -21.31
C LYS A 1219 -9.62 -1.30 -21.83
N ARG A 1220 -8.32 -0.96 -21.86
CA ARG A 1220 -7.23 -1.85 -22.28
C ARG A 1220 -6.38 -2.39 -21.11
N LEU A 1221 -6.77 -2.08 -19.88
CA LEU A 1221 -6.07 -2.48 -18.65
C LEU A 1221 -7.03 -3.27 -17.73
N PRO A 1222 -7.44 -4.49 -18.12
CA PRO A 1222 -8.40 -5.28 -17.36
C PRO A 1222 -7.84 -5.66 -15.98
N GLY A 1223 -8.67 -5.68 -14.95
CA GLY A 1223 -8.23 -5.94 -13.57
C GLY A 1223 -7.66 -4.72 -12.87
N LEU A 1224 -7.67 -3.52 -13.48
CA LEU A 1224 -7.59 -2.28 -12.70
C LEU A 1224 -8.76 -2.28 -11.71
N PRO A 1225 -8.53 -2.16 -10.41
CA PRO A 1225 -9.59 -2.20 -9.41
C PRO A 1225 -10.65 -1.14 -9.75
N PRO A 1226 -11.95 -1.50 -9.76
CA PRO A 1226 -13.03 -0.54 -10.01
C PRO A 1226 -13.15 0.48 -8.87
N ASP A 1227 -12.78 0.05 -7.66
CA ASP A 1227 -12.81 0.83 -6.43
C ASP A 1227 -11.40 1.30 -6.04
N LEU A 1228 -11.31 2.26 -5.12
CA LEU A 1228 -10.05 2.66 -4.50
C LEU A 1228 -9.42 1.43 -3.84
N THR A 1229 -8.27 0.95 -4.34
CA THR A 1229 -7.43 0.03 -3.57
C THR A 1229 -6.92 0.75 -2.34
N ARG A 1230 -7.55 0.48 -1.20
CA ARG A 1230 -7.04 0.81 0.14
C ARG A 1230 -6.90 -0.49 0.91
#